data_AF-A0A2Y9K511-F1
#
_entry.id   AF-A0A2Y9K511-F1
#
_cell.length_a   1.000
_cell.length_b   1.000
_cell.length_c   1.000
_cell.angle_alpha   90.00
_cell.angle_beta   90.00
_cell.angle_gamma   90.00
#
_symmetry.space_group_name_H-M   'P 1'
#
loop_
_entity.id
_entity.type
_entity.pdbx_description
1 polymer ?
#
loop_
_entity_poly.entity_id
_entity_poly.type
_entity_poly.pdbx_seq_one_letter_code
_entity_poly.pdbx_strand_id
1 'polypeptide(L)'
;MKALLPLIFLGFVSSPGWAKDRHYNIGIKETTWNYAPTGKNMLNGKPFSEDQEFESHKYLQRSQDRIGSVYKKALYFQYTDDTFQTIIGKPSWLGFLGPIIKAETGDMVYVHVKNFASRMYSFHPHGLTYSKENEGALYPDNTTSQQKEDDRLQPGAQYTYKWYVEEKQGPGPNDSNCVTRIYHSHVDTPRDVPSGLVGPILTCKRGTLDGDTEKDIDRSYVLMFSITDENKSWYIDDNINTYTEPDKVNTSDSDFQDSNLMPSINGYMYGNLPNLTMCAEDKVKWYFVGMGGVLDIHPIYLHGQTLISRNHRKDTITVFPASLEDAFMVAKGPGEWQLGCQIQVSMQAFFNVRNCQKPSTDVPATRVIHYYIAAEKIVWNYAPSGVDSFTKKNLTASGSESQLHFEQSASRIGGSYKKLVYREYTDASFQTPKAREEHLGILGPVIKAEVGQIIKVTFYNKASLPLSIQPHGLRYNTSNEGAHREPGGGTPPPSSHVNPGMTFVYTWEAPRDVGPTSADPNCLTWLYYSSVNLPKDINSGLVGPLLVCRSGSLGEDGKQKGKDKEFYLLATIFDENKSYLLDENIETFTTKPENVDKNDPDFQMSNQMYSLNGYMYGNLPGLDMCLGDNVSWHVLSVGSVEDLHGIYFSGNTFTSLGSRDDTITLFPHTSQTLFMTPDSVGTFDVVCMTTEHYLGGMKHQYHVRQCAEPNPDETQYEEEKTIYIAAEEVVWDYSPSRKWEKQLQHLQGENETNIYLDRIGTFLGSKYKKVLYRQYDDITFKNQTTRNEDEKHLDILGPLIFLTPGQKIRIVFKNKASRPYSIHAHGVKTNNSTVVLTQPGEIQTYIWQIPERTGPASKDFECIPWFYYSTGDAVKDLNSGLVGPLIVCRKTTKASIVHRVLHFMIFDENKSWYFEENVNTYSSDPNNIDRNDEQFYLSNQMHAINGRMFGNNQGLTFHVGDEVNWYLIGMGSEFDLHTVHFHGHSFEYTDTGLYRSDVYDLPPGVYQTVKMYARDVGTWIFHCHVSVHIEAGMESTYTVIE
;
A
#
# COMPACT_ATOMS: atom_id res chain seq x y z
N MET A 1 -38.02 -50.54 51.53
CA MET A 1 -38.82 -49.30 51.38
C MET A 1 -37.85 -48.14 51.58
N LYS A 2 -37.34 -47.59 50.47
CA LYS A 2 -37.68 -46.27 49.90
C LYS A 2 -37.19 -45.09 50.75
N ALA A 3 -36.03 -44.56 50.37
CA ALA A 3 -35.74 -43.13 50.44
C ALA A 3 -34.80 -42.79 49.26
N LEU A 4 -35.38 -42.19 48.22
CA LEU A 4 -34.66 -41.47 47.18
C LEU A 4 -34.20 -40.13 47.75
N LEU A 5 -32.95 -39.75 47.48
CA LEU A 5 -32.50 -38.36 47.45
C LEU A 5 -31.67 -38.19 46.16
N PRO A 6 -32.06 -37.37 45.18
CA PRO A 6 -31.15 -36.96 44.11
C PRO A 6 -30.38 -35.72 44.56
N LEU A 7 -29.05 -35.77 44.42
CA LEU A 7 -28.20 -34.58 44.39
C LEU A 7 -28.61 -33.73 43.18
N ILE A 8 -29.00 -32.49 43.43
CA ILE A 8 -29.08 -31.44 42.40
C ILE A 8 -27.66 -30.90 42.21
N PHE A 9 -27.01 -31.33 41.14
CA PHE A 9 -25.84 -30.65 40.58
C PHE A 9 -26.36 -29.47 39.75
N LEU A 10 -26.27 -28.24 40.28
CA LEU A 10 -26.43 -27.03 39.49
C LEU A 10 -25.18 -26.87 38.62
N GLY A 11 -25.20 -27.47 37.44
CA GLY A 11 -24.32 -27.07 36.35
C GLY A 11 -24.77 -25.70 35.86
N PHE A 12 -23.96 -24.66 36.10
CA PHE A 12 -24.04 -23.43 35.34
C PHE A 12 -23.69 -23.77 33.89
N VAL A 13 -24.70 -24.11 33.10
CA VAL A 13 -24.60 -24.11 31.64
C VAL A 13 -24.64 -22.64 31.23
N SER A 14 -23.48 -22.06 30.96
CA SER A 14 -23.40 -20.85 30.15
C SER A 14 -24.00 -21.19 28.79
N SER A 15 -25.21 -20.68 28.51
CA SER A 15 -25.88 -20.89 27.22
C SER A 15 -24.96 -20.40 26.10
N PRO A 16 -24.66 -21.23 25.07
CA PRO A 16 -24.04 -20.72 23.85
C PRO A 16 -24.97 -19.66 23.24
N GLY A 17 -24.43 -18.49 22.89
CA GLY A 17 -25.21 -17.40 22.29
C GLY A 17 -25.90 -17.88 21.01
N TRP A 18 -27.24 -17.78 20.97
CA TRP A 18 -28.03 -18.12 19.79
C TRP A 18 -27.85 -17.03 18.72
N ALA A 19 -27.95 -17.42 17.45
CA ALA A 19 -28.03 -16.50 16.31
C ALA A 19 -29.10 -15.42 16.57
N LYS A 20 -28.77 -14.15 16.28
CA LYS A 20 -29.70 -13.02 16.42
C LYS A 20 -30.06 -12.43 15.06
N ASP A 21 -31.32 -12.04 14.94
CA ASP A 21 -31.77 -11.18 13.84
C ASP A 21 -31.54 -9.71 14.25
N ARG A 22 -30.70 -9.01 13.49
CA ARG A 22 -30.38 -7.60 13.71
C ARG A 22 -31.02 -6.75 12.63
N HIS A 23 -31.73 -5.70 13.03
CA HIS A 23 -32.45 -4.82 12.12
C HIS A 23 -31.87 -3.41 12.15
N TYR A 24 -31.56 -2.87 10.97
CA TYR A 24 -31.08 -1.51 10.77
C TYR A 24 -31.97 -0.79 9.77
N ASN A 25 -32.52 0.38 10.15
CA ASN A 25 -33.27 1.23 9.23
C ASN A 25 -32.37 2.37 8.77
N ILE A 26 -32.04 2.43 7.49
CA ILE A 26 -31.07 3.40 6.93
C ILE A 26 -31.72 4.19 5.79
N GLY A 27 -31.68 5.51 5.86
CA GLY A 27 -32.13 6.38 4.78
C GLY A 27 -30.96 7.02 4.06
N ILE A 28 -31.04 7.10 2.74
CA ILE A 28 -30.12 7.88 1.90
C ILE A 28 -30.71 9.27 1.74
N LYS A 29 -30.03 10.32 2.19
CA LYS A 29 -30.56 11.68 2.16
C LYS A 29 -29.50 12.69 1.73
N GLU A 30 -29.91 13.64 0.90
CA GLU A 30 -29.09 14.79 0.53
C GLU A 30 -29.00 15.82 1.66
N THR A 31 -27.80 16.30 1.92
CA THR A 31 -27.52 17.33 2.93
C THR A 31 -26.30 18.16 2.51
N THR A 32 -26.05 19.26 3.21
CA THR A 32 -24.76 19.95 3.15
C THR A 32 -23.79 19.34 4.16
N TRP A 33 -22.52 19.27 3.78
CA TRP A 33 -21.39 18.85 4.62
C TRP A 33 -20.35 19.97 4.63
N ASN A 34 -19.77 20.22 5.81
CA ASN A 34 -18.69 21.20 5.97
C ASN A 34 -17.42 20.50 6.43
N TYR A 35 -16.38 20.53 5.59
CA TYR A 35 -15.10 19.88 5.85
C TYR A 35 -14.29 20.53 6.98
N ALA A 36 -14.58 21.79 7.31
CA ALA A 36 -13.87 22.54 8.35
C ALA A 36 -14.83 23.49 9.12
N PRO A 37 -15.73 22.93 9.96
CA PRO A 37 -16.80 23.69 10.62
C PRO A 37 -16.33 24.78 11.57
N THR A 38 -15.09 24.76 12.04
CA THR A 38 -14.56 25.82 12.93
C THR A 38 -14.24 27.12 12.20
N GLY A 39 -14.14 27.09 10.86
CA GLY A 39 -13.68 28.23 10.05
C GLY A 39 -12.18 28.52 10.20
N LYS A 40 -11.42 27.60 10.80
CA LYS A 40 -9.99 27.74 11.07
C LYS A 40 -9.23 26.45 10.75
N ASN A 41 -7.96 26.60 10.42
CA ASN A 41 -7.01 25.50 10.46
C ASN A 41 -6.64 25.26 11.93
N MET A 42 -7.03 24.11 12.49
CA MET A 42 -6.81 23.79 13.90
C MET A 42 -5.36 23.39 14.21
N LEU A 43 -4.52 23.18 13.19
CA LEU A 43 -3.11 22.85 13.35
C LEU A 43 -2.28 24.06 13.80
N ASN A 44 -2.61 25.26 13.32
CA ASN A 44 -1.98 26.52 13.76
C ASN A 44 -2.95 27.52 14.42
N GLY A 45 -4.25 27.22 14.44
CA GLY A 45 -5.30 28.05 15.02
C GLY A 45 -5.68 29.29 14.20
N LYS A 46 -5.17 29.44 12.98
CA LYS A 46 -5.43 30.61 12.12
C LYS A 46 -6.71 30.45 11.29
N PRO A 47 -7.43 31.55 10.98
CA PRO A 47 -8.46 31.55 9.93
C PRO A 47 -7.85 31.17 8.57
N PHE A 48 -8.64 30.57 7.67
CA PHE A 48 -8.16 30.12 6.36
C PHE A 48 -7.46 31.24 5.57
N SER A 49 -8.03 32.45 5.57
CA SER A 49 -7.49 33.62 4.88
C SER A 49 -6.10 34.09 5.36
N GLU A 50 -5.68 33.68 6.56
CA GLU A 50 -4.41 34.06 7.18
C GLU A 50 -3.40 32.90 7.22
N ASP A 51 -3.79 31.71 6.74
CA ASP A 51 -2.97 30.52 6.76
C ASP A 51 -2.11 30.40 5.50
N GLN A 52 -0.92 30.99 5.58
CA GLN A 52 0.13 30.87 4.56
C GLN A 52 1.01 29.62 4.74
N GLU A 53 0.96 28.98 5.90
CA GLU A 53 1.88 27.89 6.25
C GLU A 53 1.42 26.55 5.67
N PHE A 54 0.12 26.24 5.80
CA PHE A 54 -0.48 25.01 5.29
C PHE A 54 -1.41 25.24 4.10
N GLU A 55 -1.46 26.49 3.63
CA GLU A 55 -2.24 26.94 2.47
C GLU A 55 -3.70 26.49 2.49
N SER A 56 -4.32 26.39 3.67
CA SER A 56 -5.70 25.88 3.81
C SER A 56 -6.74 26.70 3.05
N HIS A 57 -6.43 27.95 2.70
CA HIS A 57 -7.26 28.78 1.83
C HIS A 57 -7.48 28.16 0.44
N LYS A 58 -6.53 27.40 -0.12
CA LYS A 58 -6.68 26.78 -1.45
C LYS A 58 -7.87 25.84 -1.53
N TYR A 59 -8.15 25.12 -0.44
CA TYR A 59 -9.24 24.14 -0.36
C TYR A 59 -10.49 24.68 0.32
N LEU A 60 -10.33 25.47 1.39
CA LEU A 60 -11.44 25.78 2.32
C LEU A 60 -12.03 27.18 2.13
N GLN A 61 -11.31 28.10 1.47
CA GLN A 61 -11.76 29.47 1.26
C GLN A 61 -12.67 29.56 0.04
N ARG A 62 -13.90 30.04 0.26
CA ARG A 62 -14.83 30.36 -0.82
C ARG A 62 -14.38 31.63 -1.56
N SER A 63 -14.46 31.63 -2.89
CA SER A 63 -14.21 32.78 -3.77
C SER A 63 -15.26 32.86 -4.89
N GLN A 64 -15.03 33.71 -5.91
CA GLN A 64 -15.92 33.81 -7.08
C GLN A 64 -15.90 32.55 -7.95
N ASP A 65 -14.80 31.81 -7.92
CA ASP A 65 -14.45 30.68 -8.77
C ASP A 65 -14.09 29.42 -7.96
N ARG A 66 -14.29 29.42 -6.63
CA ARG A 66 -14.01 28.28 -5.73
C ARG A 66 -15.18 28.03 -4.79
N ILE A 67 -15.56 26.76 -4.62
CA ILE A 67 -16.69 26.32 -3.80
C ILE A 67 -16.40 26.56 -2.31
N GLY A 68 -15.18 26.26 -1.86
CA GLY A 68 -14.74 26.40 -0.47
C GLY A 68 -15.11 25.19 0.38
N SER A 69 -15.27 25.34 1.69
CA SER A 69 -15.38 24.21 2.64
C SER A 69 -16.73 23.46 2.69
N VAL A 70 -17.76 23.88 1.95
CA VAL A 70 -19.14 23.36 2.10
C VAL A 70 -19.67 22.79 0.79
N TYR A 71 -20.06 21.52 0.80
CA TYR A 71 -20.58 20.79 -0.37
C TYR A 71 -21.90 20.09 -0.06
N LYS A 72 -22.77 20.00 -1.05
CA LYS A 72 -23.94 19.11 -1.09
C LYS A 72 -23.45 17.68 -1.30
N LYS A 73 -23.98 16.76 -0.48
CA LYS A 73 -23.61 15.34 -0.44
C LYS A 73 -24.86 14.47 -0.24
N ALA A 74 -24.79 13.20 -0.61
CA ALA A 74 -25.75 12.18 -0.19
C ALA A 74 -25.12 11.32 0.91
N LEU A 75 -25.75 11.27 2.08
CA LEU A 75 -25.23 10.54 3.24
C LEU A 75 -26.24 9.51 3.76
N TYR A 76 -25.71 8.48 4.43
CA TYR A 76 -26.52 7.50 5.17
C TYR A 76 -26.88 7.99 6.57
N PHE A 77 -28.16 7.88 6.92
CA PHE A 77 -28.72 8.21 8.23
C PHE A 77 -29.47 7.01 8.81
N GLN A 78 -29.23 6.69 10.08
CA GLN A 78 -29.96 5.63 10.78
C GLN A 78 -31.27 6.16 11.36
N TYR A 79 -32.30 5.33 11.32
CA TYR A 79 -33.61 5.61 11.88
C TYR A 79 -33.97 4.55 12.93
N THR A 80 -34.85 4.95 13.85
CA THR A 80 -35.33 4.09 14.94
C THR A 80 -36.20 2.92 14.46
N ASP A 81 -36.96 3.12 13.38
CA ASP A 81 -37.91 2.16 12.83
C ASP A 81 -38.10 2.35 11.31
N ASP A 82 -38.96 1.52 10.72
CA ASP A 82 -39.30 1.48 9.30
C ASP A 82 -40.21 2.65 8.84
N THR A 83 -40.60 3.54 9.76
CA THR A 83 -41.33 4.77 9.40
C THR A 83 -40.40 5.85 8.86
N PHE A 84 -39.10 5.74 9.15
CA PHE A 84 -38.05 6.69 8.78
C PHE A 84 -38.33 8.13 9.24
N GLN A 85 -38.95 8.31 10.42
CA GLN A 85 -39.27 9.64 10.95
C GLN A 85 -38.21 10.18 11.92
N THR A 86 -37.67 9.33 12.81
CA THR A 86 -36.75 9.74 13.87
C THR A 86 -35.35 9.21 13.63
N ILE A 87 -34.40 10.12 13.39
CA ILE A 87 -32.98 9.82 13.16
C ILE A 87 -32.28 9.49 14.48
N ILE A 88 -31.44 8.45 14.47
CA ILE A 88 -30.51 8.13 15.55
C ILE A 88 -29.23 8.95 15.35
N GLY A 89 -28.85 9.71 16.38
CA GLY A 89 -27.65 10.55 16.34
C GLY A 89 -26.36 9.73 16.23
N LYS A 90 -25.50 10.08 15.26
CA LYS A 90 -24.16 9.52 15.11
C LYS A 90 -23.19 10.15 16.13
N PRO A 91 -22.17 9.41 16.62
CA PRO A 91 -21.05 10.05 17.31
C PRO A 91 -20.41 11.11 16.42
N SER A 92 -20.07 12.28 16.97
CA SER A 92 -19.57 13.40 16.16
C SER A 92 -18.25 13.09 15.45
N TRP A 93 -17.41 12.23 16.02
CA TRP A 93 -16.16 11.80 15.39
C TRP A 93 -16.39 10.92 14.15
N LEU A 94 -17.58 10.35 13.96
CA LEU A 94 -17.90 9.51 12.80
C LEU A 94 -18.08 10.36 11.51
N GLY A 95 -18.27 11.67 11.68
CA GLY A 95 -18.36 12.63 10.60
C GLY A 95 -19.46 12.29 9.60
N PHE A 96 -19.13 12.34 8.31
CA PHE A 96 -20.11 12.09 7.25
C PHE A 96 -20.43 10.61 7.02
N LEU A 97 -19.65 9.68 7.61
CA LEU A 97 -19.81 8.25 7.38
C LEU A 97 -21.20 7.78 7.80
N GLY A 98 -21.68 6.74 7.14
CA GLY A 98 -22.91 6.06 7.53
C GLY A 98 -22.85 5.48 8.95
N PRO A 99 -24.00 5.13 9.54
CA PRO A 99 -24.06 4.48 10.85
C PRO A 99 -23.27 3.17 10.88
N ILE A 100 -22.72 2.84 12.06
CA ILE A 100 -21.95 1.61 12.26
C ILE A 100 -22.92 0.42 12.37
N ILE A 101 -22.82 -0.52 11.44
CA ILE A 101 -23.52 -1.82 11.53
C ILE A 101 -22.62 -2.78 12.32
N LYS A 102 -23.19 -3.55 13.25
CA LYS A 102 -22.44 -4.56 14.01
C LYS A 102 -23.15 -5.89 13.96
N ALA A 103 -22.39 -6.97 13.77
CA ALA A 103 -22.94 -8.31 13.75
C ALA A 103 -21.93 -9.35 14.23
N GLU A 104 -22.40 -10.38 14.92
CA GLU A 104 -21.56 -11.52 15.30
C GLU A 104 -21.66 -12.66 14.28
N THR A 105 -20.65 -13.52 14.23
CA THR A 105 -20.68 -14.76 13.44
C THR A 105 -21.89 -15.63 13.80
N GLY A 106 -22.76 -15.85 12.82
CA GLY A 106 -24.04 -16.54 12.92
C GLY A 106 -25.26 -15.61 12.98
N ASP A 107 -25.09 -14.29 13.04
CA ASP A 107 -26.20 -13.34 13.01
C ASP A 107 -26.75 -13.15 11.59
N MET A 108 -28.06 -12.92 11.51
CA MET A 108 -28.73 -12.39 10.31
C MET A 108 -28.85 -10.87 10.44
N VAL A 109 -28.45 -10.14 9.41
CA VAL A 109 -28.51 -8.68 9.35
C VAL A 109 -29.54 -8.27 8.31
N TYR A 110 -30.60 -7.62 8.76
CA TYR A 110 -31.65 -7.03 7.93
C TYR A 110 -31.44 -5.52 7.86
N VAL A 111 -31.18 -5.01 6.66
CA VAL A 111 -31.02 -3.56 6.44
C VAL A 111 -32.18 -3.05 5.60
N HIS A 112 -33.08 -2.32 6.24
CA HIS A 112 -34.20 -1.65 5.60
C HIS A 112 -33.72 -0.29 5.08
N VAL A 113 -33.52 -0.19 3.77
CA VAL A 113 -32.98 0.99 3.12
C VAL A 113 -34.08 1.74 2.40
N LYS A 114 -34.15 3.07 2.58
CA LYS A 114 -35.03 3.95 1.81
C LYS A 114 -34.26 5.09 1.17
N ASN A 115 -34.45 5.27 -0.13
CA ASN A 115 -33.79 6.34 -0.86
C ASN A 115 -34.64 7.63 -0.85
N PHE A 116 -34.18 8.66 -0.13
CA PHE A 116 -34.79 9.99 -0.11
C PHE A 116 -34.05 11.01 -0.99
N ALA A 117 -32.96 10.61 -1.65
CA ALA A 117 -32.22 11.48 -2.55
C ALA A 117 -32.94 11.65 -3.90
N SER A 118 -32.42 12.57 -4.71
CA SER A 118 -32.99 12.91 -6.03
C SER A 118 -32.62 11.92 -7.14
N ARG A 119 -31.67 11.02 -6.88
CA ARG A 119 -31.16 10.04 -7.85
C ARG A 119 -31.15 8.61 -7.31
N MET A 120 -30.96 7.64 -8.20
CA MET A 120 -30.86 6.24 -7.81
C MET A 120 -29.54 5.95 -7.10
N TYR A 121 -29.58 5.08 -6.09
CA TYR A 121 -28.43 4.63 -5.31
C TYR A 121 -28.65 3.18 -4.86
N SER A 122 -27.67 2.54 -4.24
CA SER A 122 -27.80 1.19 -3.70
C SER A 122 -27.14 1.03 -2.32
N PHE A 123 -27.01 -0.22 -1.86
CA PHE A 123 -26.45 -0.56 -0.55
C PHE A 123 -25.73 -1.91 -0.62
N HIS A 124 -24.43 -1.88 -0.88
CA HIS A 124 -23.58 -3.05 -1.05
C HIS A 124 -22.69 -3.30 0.18
N PRO A 125 -22.68 -4.51 0.77
CA PRO A 125 -21.83 -4.87 1.91
C PRO A 125 -20.51 -5.53 1.51
N HIS A 126 -19.49 -5.32 2.34
CA HIS A 126 -18.25 -6.09 2.35
C HIS A 126 -18.25 -7.10 3.49
N GLY A 127 -17.71 -8.29 3.26
CA GLY A 127 -17.43 -9.30 4.30
C GLY A 127 -18.66 -9.98 4.90
N LEU A 128 -19.79 -9.99 4.18
CA LEU A 128 -20.99 -10.75 4.56
C LEU A 128 -21.48 -11.62 3.41
N THR A 129 -22.29 -12.61 3.79
CA THR A 129 -22.92 -13.56 2.88
C THR A 129 -24.23 -13.00 2.39
N TYR A 130 -24.43 -13.00 1.09
CA TYR A 130 -25.66 -12.53 0.46
C TYR A 130 -25.92 -13.31 -0.83
N SER A 131 -27.21 -13.42 -1.17
CA SER A 131 -27.62 -13.87 -2.50
C SER A 131 -27.55 -12.71 -3.50
N LYS A 132 -27.67 -13.02 -4.79
CA LYS A 132 -27.70 -12.02 -5.87
C LYS A 132 -28.83 -10.98 -5.77
N GLU A 133 -29.91 -11.28 -5.05
CA GLU A 133 -31.00 -10.34 -4.75
C GLU A 133 -30.75 -9.51 -3.48
N ASN A 134 -29.59 -9.62 -2.84
CA ASN A 134 -29.23 -8.88 -1.62
C ASN A 134 -27.82 -8.29 -1.70
N GLU A 135 -27.28 -8.16 -2.92
CA GLU A 135 -25.91 -7.69 -3.16
C GLU A 135 -25.83 -6.18 -3.23
N GLY A 136 -26.82 -5.54 -3.87
CA GLY A 136 -26.86 -4.09 -4.02
C GLY A 136 -25.83 -3.50 -4.97
N ALA A 137 -25.43 -4.22 -6.02
CA ALA A 137 -24.42 -3.76 -6.98
C ALA A 137 -24.86 -3.97 -8.43
N LEU A 138 -24.88 -2.88 -9.21
CA LEU A 138 -25.41 -2.89 -10.57
C LEU A 138 -24.33 -3.20 -11.61
N TYR A 139 -24.33 -4.42 -12.15
CA TYR A 139 -23.43 -4.81 -13.24
C TYR A 139 -24.00 -5.96 -14.12
N PRO A 140 -23.39 -6.29 -15.28
CA PRO A 140 -23.79 -7.43 -16.10
C PRO A 140 -23.43 -8.79 -15.46
N ASP A 141 -24.42 -9.40 -14.81
CA ASP A 141 -24.29 -10.60 -13.97
C ASP A 141 -25.22 -11.76 -14.39
N ASN A 142 -25.92 -11.60 -15.52
CA ASN A 142 -26.97 -12.51 -16.03
C ASN A 142 -28.21 -12.68 -15.13
N THR A 143 -28.45 -11.80 -14.16
CA THR A 143 -29.68 -11.82 -13.36
C THR A 143 -30.80 -11.01 -14.02
N THR A 144 -32.06 -11.27 -13.65
CA THR A 144 -33.23 -10.59 -14.23
C THR A 144 -34.32 -10.27 -13.19
N SER A 145 -35.15 -9.27 -13.51
CA SER A 145 -36.37 -8.93 -12.76
C SER A 145 -36.12 -8.70 -11.26
N GLN A 146 -36.60 -9.59 -10.38
CA GLN A 146 -36.56 -9.43 -8.92
C GLN A 146 -35.13 -9.39 -8.38
N GLN A 147 -34.19 -10.09 -9.02
CA GLN A 147 -32.78 -10.12 -8.65
C GLN A 147 -32.01 -8.85 -9.07
N LYS A 148 -32.70 -7.84 -9.61
CA LYS A 148 -32.16 -6.54 -9.99
C LYS A 148 -32.79 -5.38 -9.20
N GLU A 149 -33.70 -5.68 -8.27
CA GLU A 149 -34.37 -4.67 -7.46
C GLU A 149 -33.46 -4.11 -6.34
N ASP A 150 -32.51 -4.91 -5.88
CA ASP A 150 -31.51 -4.54 -4.87
C ASP A 150 -30.39 -3.68 -5.46
N ASP A 151 -29.99 -3.95 -6.70
CA ASP A 151 -28.92 -3.25 -7.43
C ASP A 151 -29.14 -1.73 -7.56
N ARG A 152 -30.40 -1.27 -7.54
CA ARG A 152 -30.75 0.14 -7.71
C ARG A 152 -32.05 0.52 -7.03
N LEU A 153 -31.97 1.47 -6.11
CA LEU A 153 -33.10 2.06 -5.42
C LEU A 153 -33.45 3.40 -6.07
N GLN A 154 -34.58 3.45 -6.77
CA GLN A 154 -35.11 4.69 -7.32
C GLN A 154 -35.44 5.70 -6.20
N PRO A 155 -35.46 7.01 -6.48
CA PRO A 155 -35.95 8.01 -5.53
C PRO A 155 -37.32 7.63 -4.94
N GLY A 156 -37.42 7.58 -3.62
CA GLY A 156 -38.60 7.17 -2.85
C GLY A 156 -38.77 5.67 -2.65
N ALA A 157 -38.00 4.83 -3.34
CA ALA A 157 -38.06 3.37 -3.20
C ALA A 157 -37.48 2.90 -1.86
N GLN A 158 -37.96 1.74 -1.40
CA GLN A 158 -37.51 1.08 -0.20
C GLN A 158 -37.20 -0.40 -0.51
N TYR A 159 -36.13 -0.91 0.07
CA TYR A 159 -35.69 -2.29 -0.07
C TYR A 159 -35.21 -2.85 1.27
N THR A 160 -35.22 -4.17 1.44
CA THR A 160 -34.66 -4.83 2.63
C THR A 160 -33.59 -5.81 2.20
N TYR A 161 -32.35 -5.47 2.47
CA TYR A 161 -31.19 -6.32 2.25
C TYR A 161 -31.06 -7.32 3.39
N LYS A 162 -30.77 -8.58 3.06
CA LYS A 162 -30.60 -9.68 4.00
C LYS A 162 -29.21 -10.27 3.87
N TRP A 163 -28.43 -10.15 4.93
CA TRP A 163 -27.07 -10.62 4.97
C TRP A 163 -26.87 -11.58 6.13
N TYR A 164 -25.94 -12.51 5.96
CA TYR A 164 -25.59 -13.49 6.97
C TYR A 164 -24.10 -13.40 7.28
N VAL A 165 -23.74 -13.36 8.56
CA VAL A 165 -22.32 -13.41 8.97
C VAL A 165 -21.92 -14.88 9.10
N GLU A 166 -21.58 -15.49 7.98
CA GLU A 166 -21.17 -16.89 7.95
C GLU A 166 -19.78 -17.12 8.58
N GLU A 167 -19.52 -18.33 9.08
CA GLU A 167 -18.32 -18.68 9.83
C GLU A 167 -17.01 -18.49 9.04
N LYS A 168 -17.02 -18.75 7.72
CA LYS A 168 -15.86 -18.56 6.84
C LYS A 168 -15.77 -17.15 6.23
N GLN A 169 -16.72 -16.26 6.51
CA GLN A 169 -16.68 -14.85 6.08
C GLN A 169 -16.52 -13.84 7.21
N GLY A 170 -16.95 -14.21 8.42
CA GLY A 170 -16.65 -13.47 9.64
C GLY A 170 -15.14 -13.46 9.97
N PRO A 171 -14.75 -12.88 11.11
CA PRO A 171 -13.35 -12.80 11.50
C PRO A 171 -12.64 -14.15 11.47
N GLY A 172 -11.41 -14.16 10.94
CA GLY A 172 -10.50 -15.29 10.93
C GLY A 172 -10.07 -15.73 12.33
N PRO A 173 -9.43 -16.91 12.45
CA PRO A 173 -8.96 -17.40 13.74
C PRO A 173 -7.99 -16.44 14.43
N ASN A 174 -7.05 -15.86 13.68
CA ASN A 174 -6.03 -14.95 14.19
C ASN A 174 -6.43 -13.46 14.11
N ASP A 175 -7.54 -13.14 13.45
CA ASP A 175 -8.11 -11.79 13.47
C ASP A 175 -8.48 -11.36 14.89
N SER A 176 -8.61 -10.05 15.07
CA SER A 176 -9.23 -9.46 16.25
C SER A 176 -10.65 -10.02 16.47
N ASN A 177 -11.18 -9.84 17.68
CA ASN A 177 -12.56 -10.25 17.98
C ASN A 177 -13.55 -9.58 17.04
N CYS A 178 -13.39 -8.29 16.76
CA CYS A 178 -14.13 -7.57 15.74
C CYS A 178 -13.16 -7.01 14.69
N VAL A 179 -13.54 -7.09 13.42
CA VAL A 179 -12.79 -6.58 12.27
C VAL A 179 -13.62 -5.57 11.50
N THR A 180 -12.93 -4.68 10.79
CA THR A 180 -13.57 -3.67 9.92
C THR A 180 -13.99 -4.28 8.60
N ARG A 181 -15.18 -3.89 8.15
CA ARG A 181 -15.73 -4.04 6.81
C ARG A 181 -16.43 -2.72 6.45
N ILE A 182 -16.87 -2.57 5.22
CA ILE A 182 -17.59 -1.38 4.75
C ILE A 182 -18.91 -1.75 4.08
N TYR A 183 -19.75 -0.74 3.89
CA TYR A 183 -20.81 -0.74 2.91
C TYR A 183 -20.80 0.58 2.15
N HIS A 184 -21.21 0.55 0.90
CA HIS A 184 -21.34 1.76 0.07
C HIS A 184 -22.42 1.57 -1.00
N SER A 185 -22.79 2.66 -1.67
CA SER A 185 -23.60 2.56 -2.89
C SER A 185 -22.70 2.10 -4.04
N HIS A 186 -23.27 1.29 -4.92
CA HIS A 186 -22.58 0.57 -6.00
C HIS A 186 -23.40 0.58 -7.29
N VAL A 187 -24.07 1.71 -7.56
CA VAL A 187 -24.65 1.96 -8.90
C VAL A 187 -23.52 2.39 -9.82
N ASP A 188 -22.74 3.37 -9.37
CA ASP A 188 -21.49 3.80 -9.97
C ASP A 188 -20.56 4.23 -8.84
N THR A 189 -19.74 3.28 -8.38
CA THR A 189 -18.91 3.44 -7.18
C THR A 189 -17.97 4.66 -7.24
N PRO A 190 -17.23 4.91 -8.35
CA PRO A 190 -16.42 6.11 -8.52
C PRO A 190 -17.13 7.45 -8.32
N ARG A 191 -18.46 7.53 -8.49
CA ARG A 191 -19.24 8.77 -8.26
C ARG A 191 -20.07 8.74 -6.99
N ASP A 192 -20.63 7.58 -6.65
CA ASP A 192 -21.46 7.37 -5.47
C ASP A 192 -20.67 7.56 -4.16
N VAL A 193 -19.44 7.06 -4.10
CA VAL A 193 -18.59 7.16 -2.90
C VAL A 193 -18.13 8.59 -2.64
N PRO A 194 -17.55 9.34 -3.61
CA PRO A 194 -17.22 10.74 -3.40
C PRO A 194 -18.44 11.61 -3.10
N SER A 195 -19.64 11.23 -3.56
CA SER A 195 -20.90 11.88 -3.17
C SER A 195 -21.24 11.71 -1.68
N GLY A 196 -20.60 10.77 -0.98
CA GLY A 196 -20.65 10.59 0.48
C GLY A 196 -21.25 9.27 0.96
N LEU A 197 -21.59 8.33 0.06
CA LEU A 197 -22.28 7.09 0.41
C LEU A 197 -21.33 5.95 0.77
N VAL A 198 -20.77 6.03 1.97
CA VAL A 198 -19.93 5.00 2.57
C VAL A 198 -20.18 4.91 4.08
N GLY A 199 -20.14 3.71 4.65
CA GLY A 199 -20.22 3.50 6.09
C GLY A 199 -19.57 2.19 6.53
N PRO A 200 -19.30 2.02 7.82
CA PRO A 200 -18.58 0.84 8.32
C PRO A 200 -19.52 -0.27 8.80
N ILE A 201 -19.06 -1.51 8.62
CA ILE A 201 -19.59 -2.71 9.28
C ILE A 201 -18.50 -3.27 10.19
N LEU A 202 -18.85 -3.64 11.42
CA LEU A 202 -17.97 -4.39 12.31
C LEU A 202 -18.52 -5.81 12.43
N THR A 203 -17.82 -6.78 11.83
CA THR A 203 -18.13 -8.19 12.00
C THR A 203 -17.29 -8.74 13.15
N CYS A 204 -17.93 -9.46 14.06
CA CYS A 204 -17.35 -9.89 15.32
C CYS A 204 -17.46 -11.41 15.51
N LYS A 205 -16.52 -12.00 16.24
CA LYS A 205 -16.58 -13.42 16.63
C LYS A 205 -17.78 -13.63 17.55
N ARG A 206 -18.40 -14.81 17.49
CA ARG A 206 -19.57 -15.14 18.31
C ARG A 206 -19.33 -14.92 19.81
N GLY A 207 -20.25 -14.22 20.47
CA GLY A 207 -20.24 -14.00 21.92
C GLY A 207 -19.20 -13.00 22.42
N THR A 208 -18.63 -12.17 21.55
CA THR A 208 -17.66 -11.12 21.89
C THR A 208 -18.31 -9.76 22.13
N LEU A 209 -19.56 -9.58 21.71
CA LEU A 209 -20.36 -8.39 21.98
C LEU A 209 -21.20 -8.55 23.25
N ASP A 210 -21.31 -7.46 24.01
CA ASP A 210 -22.31 -7.21 25.04
C ASP A 210 -23.22 -6.06 24.58
N GLY A 211 -24.42 -6.39 24.11
CA GLY A 211 -25.24 -5.48 23.30
C GLY A 211 -24.52 -5.12 21.99
N ASP A 212 -24.14 -3.85 21.86
CA ASP A 212 -23.37 -3.31 20.72
C ASP A 212 -21.92 -2.97 21.08
N THR A 213 -21.44 -3.35 22.27
CA THR A 213 -20.07 -3.05 22.72
C THR A 213 -19.22 -4.31 22.72
N GLU A 214 -17.98 -4.24 22.24
CA GLU A 214 -17.03 -5.35 22.34
C GLU A 214 -16.60 -5.53 23.81
N LYS A 215 -16.63 -6.76 24.31
CA LYS A 215 -16.16 -7.09 25.67
C LYS A 215 -14.70 -6.71 25.83
N ASP A 216 -14.34 -6.26 27.02
CA ASP A 216 -12.98 -5.85 27.38
C ASP A 216 -12.39 -4.69 26.57
N ILE A 217 -13.21 -3.94 25.82
CA ILE A 217 -12.82 -2.72 25.12
C ILE A 217 -13.53 -1.53 25.77
N ASP A 218 -12.76 -0.52 26.20
CA ASP A 218 -13.31 0.70 26.82
C ASP A 218 -13.83 1.68 25.76
N ARG A 219 -13.15 1.77 24.60
CA ARG A 219 -13.47 2.70 23.51
C ARG A 219 -13.21 2.07 22.14
N SER A 220 -14.03 2.43 21.16
CA SER A 220 -13.82 2.08 19.76
C SER A 220 -14.03 3.29 18.85
N TYR A 221 -13.15 3.49 17.88
CA TYR A 221 -13.24 4.56 16.89
C TYR A 221 -13.11 3.99 15.47
N VAL A 222 -13.88 4.55 14.55
CA VAL A 222 -13.77 4.25 13.11
C VAL A 222 -13.31 5.52 12.40
N LEU A 223 -12.20 5.43 11.69
CA LEU A 223 -11.59 6.54 10.94
C LEU A 223 -11.36 6.12 9.49
N MET A 224 -12.01 6.82 8.57
CA MET A 224 -11.79 6.73 7.14
C MET A 224 -10.85 7.84 6.68
N PHE A 225 -9.76 7.47 6.03
CA PHE A 225 -8.81 8.37 5.37
C PHE A 225 -9.11 8.36 3.88
N SER A 226 -9.44 9.54 3.33
CA SER A 226 -9.85 9.65 1.93
C SER A 226 -9.64 11.05 1.38
N ILE A 227 -9.07 11.13 0.18
CA ILE A 227 -9.10 12.28 -0.70
C ILE A 227 -10.45 12.24 -1.43
N THR A 228 -11.45 12.87 -0.83
CA THR A 228 -12.79 12.92 -1.43
C THR A 228 -12.77 13.87 -2.62
N ASP A 229 -12.80 13.33 -3.83
CA ASP A 229 -12.85 14.10 -5.07
C ASP A 229 -14.27 14.60 -5.36
N GLU A 230 -14.55 15.85 -4.99
CA GLU A 230 -15.86 16.46 -5.24
C GLU A 230 -16.11 16.76 -6.73
N ASN A 231 -15.08 16.72 -7.59
CA ASN A 231 -15.27 16.86 -9.04
C ASN A 231 -16.03 15.64 -9.62
N LYS A 232 -15.86 14.47 -9.00
CA LYS A 232 -16.54 13.21 -9.37
C LYS A 232 -17.90 13.04 -8.70
N SER A 233 -18.19 13.84 -7.67
CA SER A 233 -19.49 13.85 -6.98
C SER A 233 -20.64 14.10 -7.94
N TRP A 234 -21.76 13.41 -7.75
CA TRP A 234 -23.00 13.67 -8.50
C TRP A 234 -23.54 15.10 -8.33
N TYR A 235 -23.05 15.82 -7.32
CA TYR A 235 -23.52 17.14 -6.93
C TYR A 235 -22.56 18.27 -7.31
N ILE A 236 -21.53 18.03 -8.13
CA ILE A 236 -20.57 19.07 -8.50
C ILE A 236 -21.25 20.29 -9.14
N ASP A 237 -22.18 20.09 -10.08
CA ASP A 237 -22.92 21.18 -10.72
C ASP A 237 -23.83 21.93 -9.74
N ASP A 238 -24.51 21.21 -8.85
CA ASP A 238 -25.31 21.82 -7.78
C ASP A 238 -24.43 22.70 -6.87
N ASN A 239 -23.22 22.24 -6.57
CA ASN A 239 -22.27 22.94 -5.71
C ASN A 239 -21.70 24.19 -6.39
N ILE A 240 -21.30 24.11 -7.67
CA ILE A 240 -20.87 25.26 -8.47
C ILE A 240 -21.99 26.31 -8.47
N ASN A 241 -23.21 25.94 -8.86
CA ASN A 241 -24.33 26.86 -8.94
C ASN A 241 -24.71 27.51 -7.60
N THR A 242 -24.49 26.81 -6.49
CA THR A 242 -24.83 27.31 -5.14
C THR A 242 -23.73 28.19 -4.54
N TYR A 243 -22.46 27.83 -4.78
CA TYR A 243 -21.34 28.39 -4.03
C TYR A 243 -20.43 29.32 -4.84
N THR A 244 -20.47 29.33 -6.18
CA THR A 244 -19.63 30.20 -7.03
C THR A 244 -20.44 31.26 -7.78
N GLU A 245 -19.76 32.21 -8.42
CA GLU A 245 -20.41 33.17 -9.33
C GLU A 245 -20.65 32.52 -10.72
N PRO A 246 -21.80 32.80 -11.38
CA PRO A 246 -22.05 32.32 -12.73
C PRO A 246 -20.98 32.76 -13.74
N ASP A 247 -20.64 31.89 -14.69
CA ASP A 247 -19.67 32.12 -15.78
C ASP A 247 -18.22 32.44 -15.34
N LYS A 248 -17.88 32.21 -14.06
CA LYS A 248 -16.52 32.41 -13.51
C LYS A 248 -15.72 31.13 -13.33
N VAL A 249 -16.37 29.97 -13.33
CA VAL A 249 -15.74 28.67 -13.14
C VAL A 249 -15.39 28.06 -14.49
N ASN A 250 -14.13 27.67 -14.66
CA ASN A 250 -13.71 26.75 -15.70
C ASN A 250 -13.50 25.37 -15.05
N THR A 251 -14.34 24.40 -15.36
CA THR A 251 -14.26 23.06 -14.75
C THR A 251 -13.07 22.24 -15.24
N SER A 252 -12.41 22.67 -16.31
CA SER A 252 -11.16 22.08 -16.82
C SER A 252 -9.91 22.76 -16.26
N ASP A 253 -10.06 23.78 -15.41
CA ASP A 253 -8.93 24.43 -14.73
C ASP A 253 -8.37 23.51 -13.63
N SER A 254 -7.06 23.25 -13.67
CA SER A 254 -6.40 22.37 -12.69
C SER A 254 -6.54 22.90 -11.27
N ASP A 255 -6.36 24.22 -11.07
CA ASP A 255 -6.46 24.83 -9.75
C ASP A 255 -7.89 24.76 -9.19
N PHE A 256 -8.91 24.73 -10.04
CA PHE A 256 -10.29 24.47 -9.62
C PHE A 256 -10.47 23.01 -9.22
N GLN A 257 -10.01 22.06 -10.04
CA GLN A 257 -10.12 20.63 -9.75
C GLN A 257 -9.40 20.27 -8.45
N ASP A 258 -8.16 20.74 -8.28
CA ASP A 258 -7.35 20.53 -7.08
C ASP A 258 -8.00 21.09 -5.82
N SER A 259 -8.67 22.25 -5.92
CA SER A 259 -9.38 22.84 -4.78
C SER A 259 -10.55 22.00 -4.27
N ASN A 260 -11.08 21.11 -5.12
CA ASN A 260 -12.21 20.22 -4.84
C ASN A 260 -11.74 18.80 -4.44
N LEU A 261 -10.44 18.54 -4.41
CA LEU A 261 -9.89 17.34 -3.80
C LEU A 261 -9.82 17.59 -2.28
N MET A 262 -10.61 16.84 -1.51
CA MET A 262 -10.80 17.08 -0.06
C MET A 262 -10.15 15.98 0.81
N PRO A 263 -8.80 15.99 0.98
CA PRO A 263 -8.09 15.06 1.86
C PRO A 263 -8.53 15.22 3.31
N SER A 264 -9.28 14.24 3.82
CA SER A 264 -9.95 14.35 5.11
C SER A 264 -9.96 13.05 5.91
N ILE A 265 -10.19 13.18 7.22
CA ILE A 265 -10.50 12.06 8.13
C ILE A 265 -12.00 12.13 8.46
N ASN A 266 -12.77 11.13 8.04
CA ASN A 266 -14.24 11.11 8.19
C ASN A 266 -14.94 12.36 7.59
N GLY A 267 -14.34 13.00 6.59
CA GLY A 267 -14.84 14.25 6.02
C GLY A 267 -14.38 15.51 6.75
N TYR A 268 -13.45 15.44 7.71
CA TYR A 268 -12.87 16.63 8.37
C TYR A 268 -11.42 16.88 7.97
N MET A 269 -11.07 18.13 7.68
CA MET A 269 -9.73 18.57 7.29
C MET A 269 -9.06 19.43 8.37
N TYR A 270 -7.74 19.49 8.35
CA TYR A 270 -6.91 20.44 9.12
C TYR A 270 -7.25 20.48 10.62
N GLY A 271 -7.32 19.31 11.27
CA GLY A 271 -7.54 19.18 12.71
C GLY A 271 -9.00 19.40 13.16
N ASN A 272 -9.96 19.50 12.24
CA ASN A 272 -11.36 19.76 12.58
C ASN A 272 -12.14 18.55 13.12
N LEU A 273 -11.56 17.34 13.09
CA LEU A 273 -12.21 16.11 13.60
C LEU A 273 -12.48 16.23 15.12
N PRO A 274 -13.74 16.20 15.58
CA PRO A 274 -14.05 16.47 16.98
C PRO A 274 -14.13 15.20 17.84
N ASN A 275 -13.97 15.36 19.16
CA ASN A 275 -14.40 14.39 20.19
C ASN A 275 -13.74 13.00 20.15
N LEU A 276 -12.43 12.93 19.90
CA LEU A 276 -11.63 11.75 20.21
C LEU A 276 -11.08 11.88 21.64
N THR A 277 -11.69 11.20 22.60
CA THR A 277 -11.29 11.31 24.02
C THR A 277 -11.38 9.98 24.73
N MET A 278 -10.31 9.64 25.45
CA MET A 278 -10.18 8.41 26.22
C MET A 278 -9.48 8.69 27.56
N CYS A 279 -9.49 7.72 28.45
CA CYS A 279 -8.72 7.74 29.67
C CYS A 279 -7.38 7.02 29.48
N ALA A 280 -6.34 7.45 30.19
CA ALA A 280 -5.14 6.63 30.34
C ALA A 280 -5.52 5.25 30.90
N GLU A 281 -4.88 4.21 30.38
CA GLU A 281 -5.18 2.80 30.60
C GLU A 281 -6.50 2.29 29.96
N ASP A 282 -7.21 3.10 29.16
CA ASP A 282 -8.29 2.58 28.32
C ASP A 282 -7.73 1.63 27.27
N LYS A 283 -8.42 0.50 27.10
CA LYS A 283 -8.28 -0.40 25.97
C LYS A 283 -9.10 0.15 24.82
N VAL A 284 -8.41 0.54 23.75
CA VAL A 284 -8.99 1.23 22.61
C VAL A 284 -8.84 0.39 21.35
N LYS A 285 -9.95 0.21 20.63
CA LYS A 285 -9.94 -0.34 19.27
C LYS A 285 -10.06 0.78 18.24
N TRP A 286 -9.11 0.81 17.31
CA TRP A 286 -9.14 1.67 16.15
C TRP A 286 -9.46 0.82 14.93
N TYR A 287 -10.43 1.26 14.14
CA TYR A 287 -10.80 0.68 12.87
C TYR A 287 -10.48 1.71 11.79
N PHE A 288 -9.50 1.40 10.94
CA PHE A 288 -9.03 2.27 9.89
C PHE A 288 -9.56 1.78 8.54
N VAL A 289 -10.06 2.73 7.76
CA VAL A 289 -10.58 2.49 6.40
C VAL A 289 -9.86 3.45 5.46
N GLY A 290 -9.31 2.96 4.36
CA GLY A 290 -8.90 3.84 3.26
C GLY A 290 -9.97 3.85 2.17
N MET A 291 -10.09 4.95 1.42
CA MET A 291 -11.07 5.07 0.33
C MET A 291 -10.63 6.14 -0.66
N GLY A 292 -10.79 5.91 -1.97
CA GLY A 292 -10.54 6.92 -3.00
C GLY A 292 -9.80 6.38 -4.22
N GLY A 293 -8.80 7.13 -4.70
CA GLY A 293 -8.07 6.89 -5.94
C GLY A 293 -6.59 6.55 -5.72
N VAL A 294 -5.77 6.74 -6.77
CA VAL A 294 -4.34 6.37 -6.76
C VAL A 294 -3.50 7.15 -5.74
N LEU A 295 -3.92 8.35 -5.36
CA LEU A 295 -3.23 9.19 -4.37
C LEU A 295 -3.55 8.81 -2.92
N ASP A 296 -4.48 7.88 -2.69
CA ASP A 296 -4.95 7.51 -1.36
C ASP A 296 -4.06 6.47 -0.67
N ILE A 297 -2.79 6.82 -0.48
CA ILE A 297 -1.83 6.05 0.33
C ILE A 297 -1.67 6.75 1.67
N HIS A 298 -2.24 6.19 2.74
CA HIS A 298 -2.33 6.89 4.03
C HIS A 298 -1.56 6.17 5.14
N PRO A 299 -0.28 6.52 5.39
CA PRO A 299 0.47 6.07 6.57
C PRO A 299 -0.01 6.84 7.81
N ILE A 300 -0.87 6.19 8.59
CA ILE A 300 -1.51 6.74 9.79
C ILE A 300 -0.58 6.53 10.98
N TYR A 301 -0.12 7.63 11.56
CA TYR A 301 0.73 7.63 12.75
C TYR A 301 -0.01 8.24 13.95
N LEU A 302 0.03 7.55 15.10
CA LEU A 302 -0.55 8.00 16.36
C LEU A 302 0.58 8.40 17.32
N HIS A 303 0.83 9.71 17.42
CA HIS A 303 1.97 10.24 18.17
C HIS A 303 1.97 9.80 19.63
N GLY A 304 3.14 9.39 20.11
CA GLY A 304 3.38 9.01 21.51
C GLY A 304 2.66 7.74 21.98
N GLN A 305 1.98 7.02 21.09
CA GLN A 305 1.33 5.74 21.37
C GLN A 305 2.01 4.63 20.57
N THR A 306 1.72 3.38 20.91
CA THR A 306 2.06 2.24 20.05
C THR A 306 0.84 1.36 19.90
N LEU A 307 0.78 0.66 18.77
CA LEU A 307 -0.36 -0.13 18.35
C LEU A 307 0.00 -1.61 18.34
N ILE A 308 -1.04 -2.44 18.42
CA ILE A 308 -0.96 -3.86 18.12
C ILE A 308 -1.95 -4.15 17.00
N SER A 309 -1.46 -4.50 15.83
CA SER A 309 -2.27 -4.99 14.71
C SER A 309 -1.80 -6.39 14.33
N ARG A 310 -2.75 -7.32 14.14
CA ARG A 310 -2.47 -8.73 13.83
C ARG A 310 -1.48 -9.40 14.79
N ASN A 311 -1.53 -9.02 16.08
CA ASN A 311 -0.61 -9.45 17.15
C ASN A 311 0.84 -8.94 17.04
N HIS A 312 1.12 -8.00 16.13
CA HIS A 312 2.44 -7.39 15.95
C HIS A 312 2.45 -5.95 16.45
N ARG A 313 3.58 -5.54 17.04
CA ARG A 313 3.79 -4.14 17.41
C ARG A 313 3.88 -3.31 16.14
N LYS A 314 3.06 -2.27 16.05
CA LYS A 314 3.07 -1.28 14.97
C LYS A 314 3.09 0.12 15.58
N ASP A 315 3.52 1.07 14.77
CA ASP A 315 3.49 2.49 15.11
C ASP A 315 2.72 3.27 14.03
N THR A 316 2.95 2.89 12.78
CA THR A 316 2.20 3.33 11.61
C THR A 316 1.30 2.19 11.09
N ILE A 317 0.06 2.53 10.73
CA ILE A 317 -0.85 1.66 9.95
C ILE A 317 -1.08 2.33 8.60
N THR A 318 -0.80 1.64 7.51
CA THR A 318 -1.04 2.17 6.16
C THR A 318 -2.37 1.64 5.65
N VAL A 319 -3.20 2.50 5.07
CA VAL A 319 -4.44 2.13 4.38
C VAL A 319 -4.46 2.68 2.95
N PHE A 320 -5.08 1.92 2.05
CA PHE A 320 -5.29 2.20 0.63
C PHE A 320 -6.79 2.21 0.29
N PRO A 321 -7.22 2.49 -0.96
CA PRO A 321 -8.63 2.45 -1.32
C PRO A 321 -9.31 1.11 -0.98
N ALA A 322 -10.30 1.16 -0.09
CA ALA A 322 -11.00 0.03 0.51
C ALA A 322 -10.15 -0.93 1.36
N SER A 323 -8.94 -0.56 1.78
CA SER A 323 -8.21 -1.32 2.79
C SER A 323 -8.95 -1.26 4.13
N LEU A 324 -8.94 -2.39 4.84
CA LEU A 324 -9.70 -2.60 6.06
C LEU A 324 -8.75 -3.07 7.15
N GLU A 325 -8.35 -2.14 8.03
CA GLU A 325 -7.38 -2.42 9.08
C GLU A 325 -7.98 -2.18 10.46
N ASP A 326 -7.51 -2.94 11.45
CA ASP A 326 -7.82 -2.71 12.85
C ASP A 326 -6.57 -2.75 13.72
N ALA A 327 -6.57 -1.95 14.78
CA ALA A 327 -5.47 -1.84 15.71
C ALA A 327 -5.99 -1.73 17.14
N PHE A 328 -5.30 -2.42 18.05
CA PHE A 328 -5.50 -2.31 19.48
C PHE A 328 -4.47 -1.37 20.10
N MET A 329 -4.91 -0.55 21.04
CA MET A 329 -4.07 0.39 21.77
C MET A 329 -4.46 0.36 23.25
N VAL A 330 -3.47 0.47 24.15
CA VAL A 330 -3.71 0.89 25.53
C VAL A 330 -3.28 2.33 25.62
N ALA A 331 -4.20 3.24 25.92
CA ALA A 331 -3.90 4.67 25.94
C ALA A 331 -2.92 5.01 27.06
N LYS A 332 -1.79 5.63 26.72
CA LYS A 332 -0.75 6.05 27.68
C LYS A 332 -0.47 7.54 27.57
N GLY A 333 0.20 8.09 28.57
CA GLY A 333 0.66 9.49 28.58
C GLY A 333 -0.49 10.50 28.54
N PRO A 334 -1.06 10.90 29.69
CA PRO A 334 -2.11 11.92 29.74
C PRO A 334 -1.70 13.21 29.02
N GLY A 335 -2.55 13.70 28.12
CA GLY A 335 -2.27 14.84 27.25
C GLY A 335 -3.09 14.80 25.96
N GLU A 336 -2.98 15.85 25.17
CA GLU A 336 -3.53 15.91 23.81
C GLU A 336 -2.46 15.47 22.82
N TRP A 337 -2.78 14.55 21.92
CA TRP A 337 -1.86 13.93 20.97
C TRP A 337 -2.39 14.09 19.54
N GLN A 338 -1.47 14.07 18.58
CA GLN A 338 -1.79 14.15 17.17
C GLN A 338 -1.93 12.75 16.58
N LEU A 339 -2.91 12.58 15.69
CA LEU A 339 -3.00 11.45 14.79
C LEU A 339 -3.23 11.93 13.37
N GLY A 340 -2.72 11.22 12.39
CA GLY A 340 -3.00 11.53 10.99
C GLY A 340 -2.02 10.93 10.01
N CYS A 341 -2.25 11.26 8.74
CA CYS A 341 -1.43 10.82 7.62
C CYS A 341 -0.13 11.64 7.57
N GLN A 342 1.04 10.98 7.69
CA GLN A 342 2.32 11.72 7.76
C GLN A 342 2.67 12.47 6.48
N ILE A 343 2.17 12.02 5.32
CA ILE A 343 2.46 12.65 4.03
C ILE A 343 1.41 13.68 3.60
N GLN A 344 0.27 13.74 4.30
CA GLN A 344 -0.83 14.66 3.99
C GLN A 344 -1.25 15.48 5.20
N VAL A 345 -0.79 16.73 5.24
CA VAL A 345 -0.96 17.62 6.41
C VAL A 345 -2.43 18.00 6.66
N SER A 346 -3.27 18.04 5.63
CA SER A 346 -4.71 18.28 5.80
C SER A 346 -5.43 17.12 6.48
N MET A 347 -4.89 15.90 6.46
CA MET A 347 -5.41 14.73 7.16
C MET A 347 -4.76 14.54 8.54
N GLN A 348 -4.88 15.57 9.38
CA GLN A 348 -4.41 15.56 10.75
C GLN A 348 -5.58 15.82 11.70
N ALA A 349 -5.54 15.20 12.87
CA ALA A 349 -6.53 15.31 13.93
C ALA A 349 -5.88 15.21 15.31
N PHE A 350 -6.64 15.57 16.34
CA PHE A 350 -6.19 15.51 17.73
C PHE A 350 -7.03 14.54 18.53
N PHE A 351 -6.41 13.83 19.48
CA PHE A 351 -7.09 13.00 20.46
C PHE A 351 -6.58 13.30 21.87
N ASN A 352 -7.48 13.23 22.85
CA ASN A 352 -7.16 13.58 24.24
C ASN A 352 -7.17 12.33 25.14
N VAL A 353 -6.04 12.09 25.81
CA VAL A 353 -5.88 11.06 26.83
C VAL A 353 -5.97 11.72 28.21
N ARG A 354 -7.06 11.48 28.94
CA ARG A 354 -7.31 12.07 30.26
C ARG A 354 -6.76 11.19 31.37
N ASN A 355 -6.27 11.82 32.44
CA ASN A 355 -5.96 11.07 33.66
C ASN A 355 -7.25 10.79 34.45
N CYS A 356 -7.76 9.56 34.32
CA CYS A 356 -8.96 9.10 35.02
C CYS A 356 -8.65 8.25 36.26
N GLN A 357 -7.43 8.35 36.79
CA GLN A 357 -6.97 7.64 38.00
C GLN A 357 -7.07 6.10 37.92
N LYS A 358 -7.03 5.52 36.72
CA LYS A 358 -6.85 4.07 36.53
C LYS A 358 -5.42 3.67 36.97
N PRO A 359 -5.24 2.50 37.62
CA PRO A 359 -3.93 2.06 38.09
C PRO A 359 -3.02 1.74 36.89
N SER A 360 -1.82 2.32 36.87
CA SER A 360 -0.82 2.02 35.85
C SER A 360 -0.15 0.68 36.12
N THR A 361 0.08 -0.09 35.05
CA THR A 361 0.80 -1.38 35.08
C THR A 361 2.29 -1.24 34.78
N ASP A 362 2.79 -0.02 34.63
CA ASP A 362 4.12 0.22 34.08
C ASP A 362 5.21 0.04 35.14
N VAL A 363 6.28 -0.66 34.75
CA VAL A 363 7.49 -0.80 35.57
C VAL A 363 8.48 0.29 35.15
N PRO A 364 9.03 1.09 36.09
CA PRO A 364 10.00 2.13 35.77
C PRO A 364 11.26 1.55 35.12
N ALA A 365 11.68 2.13 34.00
CA ALA A 365 12.95 1.83 33.38
C ALA A 365 14.11 2.35 34.27
N THR A 366 15.20 1.58 34.38
CA THR A 366 16.30 1.90 35.33
C THR A 366 17.67 2.06 34.68
N ARG A 367 17.87 1.48 33.48
CA ARG A 367 19.16 1.51 32.78
C ARG A 367 19.15 2.56 31.68
N VAL A 368 20.09 3.50 31.74
CA VAL A 368 20.23 4.58 30.74
C VAL A 368 21.25 4.20 29.68
N ILE A 369 20.91 4.44 28.42
CA ILE A 369 21.81 4.44 27.27
C ILE A 369 21.83 5.86 26.68
N HIS A 370 23.01 6.34 26.30
CA HIS A 370 23.20 7.76 25.94
C HIS A 370 23.90 7.87 24.59
N TYR A 371 23.30 8.62 23.68
CA TYR A 371 23.82 8.99 22.36
C TYR A 371 24.12 10.49 22.27
N TYR A 372 25.17 10.83 21.54
CA TYR A 372 25.53 12.21 21.21
C TYR A 372 25.41 12.37 19.70
N ILE A 373 24.37 13.07 19.24
CA ILE A 373 24.05 13.20 17.82
C ILE A 373 24.08 14.69 17.46
N ALA A 374 24.69 15.04 16.33
CA ALA A 374 24.59 16.38 15.78
C ALA A 374 23.97 16.34 14.38
N ALA A 375 23.23 17.39 14.03
CA ALA A 375 22.84 17.65 12.65
C ALA A 375 23.88 18.58 12.03
N GLU A 376 24.48 18.19 10.91
CA GLU A 376 25.50 18.97 10.24
C GLU A 376 25.34 18.97 8.72
N LYS A 377 25.88 20.01 8.07
CA LYS A 377 25.82 20.20 6.62
C LYS A 377 26.99 19.49 5.95
N ILE A 378 26.70 18.67 4.93
CA ILE A 378 27.69 17.98 4.10
C ILE A 378 27.41 18.20 2.62
N VAL A 379 28.37 17.91 1.74
CA VAL A 379 28.11 17.70 0.31
C VAL A 379 27.94 16.20 0.10
N TRP A 380 26.79 15.80 -0.43
CA TRP A 380 26.41 14.43 -0.72
C TRP A 380 26.43 14.19 -2.22
N ASN A 381 27.07 13.12 -2.66
CA ASN A 381 27.10 12.68 -4.05
C ASN A 381 26.33 11.37 -4.16
N TYR A 382 25.21 11.40 -4.90
CA TYR A 382 24.32 10.24 -5.07
C TYR A 382 24.93 9.09 -5.87
N ALA A 383 25.96 9.36 -6.68
CA ALA A 383 26.68 8.34 -7.41
C ALA A 383 28.18 8.68 -7.53
N PRO A 384 28.99 8.40 -6.49
CA PRO A 384 30.40 8.76 -6.45
C PRO A 384 31.24 8.23 -7.62
N SER A 385 30.86 7.11 -8.24
CA SER A 385 31.59 6.56 -9.40
C SER A 385 31.32 7.31 -10.71
N GLY A 386 30.22 8.07 -10.81
CA GLY A 386 29.77 8.70 -12.06
C GLY A 386 29.29 7.71 -13.13
N VAL A 387 29.15 6.42 -12.79
CA VAL A 387 28.83 5.33 -13.72
C VAL A 387 27.67 4.52 -13.16
N ASP A 388 26.77 4.07 -14.04
CA ASP A 388 25.78 3.06 -13.71
C ASP A 388 26.46 1.69 -13.64
N SER A 389 26.50 1.08 -12.46
CA SER A 389 27.17 -0.21 -12.26
C SER A 389 26.52 -1.36 -13.02
N PHE A 390 25.26 -1.23 -13.45
CA PHE A 390 24.54 -2.26 -14.20
C PHE A 390 24.86 -2.19 -15.69
N THR A 391 24.77 -1.01 -16.29
CA THR A 391 24.99 -0.82 -17.73
C THR A 391 26.45 -0.51 -18.08
N LYS A 392 27.28 -0.17 -17.08
CA LYS A 392 28.66 0.30 -17.22
C LYS A 392 28.80 1.59 -18.06
N LYS A 393 27.71 2.34 -18.25
CA LYS A 393 27.67 3.61 -18.96
C LYS A 393 27.85 4.78 -18.00
N ASN A 394 28.38 5.89 -18.51
CA ASN A 394 28.45 7.14 -17.77
C ASN A 394 27.03 7.66 -17.49
N LEU A 395 26.77 8.15 -16.28
CA LEU A 395 25.46 8.64 -15.88
C LEU A 395 25.01 9.86 -16.69
N THR A 396 25.94 10.64 -17.24
CA THR A 396 25.66 11.81 -18.10
C THR A 396 25.67 11.49 -19.60
N ALA A 397 25.61 10.22 -19.98
CA ALA A 397 25.55 9.83 -21.38
C ALA A 397 24.26 10.36 -22.04
N SER A 398 24.40 10.99 -23.21
CA SER A 398 23.27 11.60 -23.93
C SER A 398 22.18 10.56 -24.25
N GLY A 399 20.93 10.87 -23.88
CA GLY A 399 19.75 10.02 -24.09
C GLY A 399 19.67 8.83 -23.14
N SER A 400 20.43 8.81 -22.04
CA SER A 400 20.26 7.82 -20.97
C SER A 400 19.28 8.32 -19.90
N GLU A 401 18.52 7.40 -19.29
CA GLU A 401 17.60 7.72 -18.19
C GLU A 401 18.31 8.45 -17.03
N SER A 402 19.56 8.07 -16.74
CA SER A 402 20.36 8.70 -15.69
C SER A 402 20.77 10.14 -16.00
N GLN A 403 20.75 10.56 -17.27
CA GLN A 403 21.17 11.90 -17.66
C GLN A 403 20.31 12.97 -16.96
N LEU A 404 19.00 12.74 -16.88
CA LEU A 404 18.04 13.67 -16.27
C LEU A 404 18.47 14.10 -14.87
N HIS A 405 18.93 13.15 -14.05
CA HIS A 405 19.27 13.37 -12.64
C HIS A 405 20.74 13.80 -12.42
N PHE A 406 21.65 13.46 -13.34
CA PHE A 406 23.09 13.65 -13.15
C PHE A 406 23.71 14.72 -14.05
N GLU A 407 23.00 15.21 -15.06
CA GLU A 407 23.47 16.32 -15.90
C GLU A 407 23.61 17.60 -15.08
N GLN A 408 24.82 18.14 -15.06
CA GLN A 408 25.11 19.45 -14.48
C GLN A 408 25.25 20.47 -15.61
N SER A 409 24.48 21.56 -15.55
CA SER A 409 24.42 22.55 -16.65
C SER A 409 24.26 23.98 -16.14
N ALA A 410 23.85 24.90 -17.01
CA ALA A 410 23.52 26.27 -16.62
C ALA A 410 22.30 26.35 -15.70
N SER A 411 21.35 25.42 -15.83
CA SER A 411 20.08 25.41 -15.11
C SER A 411 19.80 24.08 -14.38
N ARG A 412 20.79 23.18 -14.28
CA ARG A 412 20.65 21.87 -13.61
C ARG A 412 21.78 21.67 -12.60
N ILE A 413 21.44 21.20 -11.40
CA ILE A 413 22.36 21.02 -10.27
C ILE A 413 23.30 19.81 -10.50
N GLY A 414 22.77 18.73 -11.09
CA GLY A 414 23.48 17.46 -11.31
C GLY A 414 23.42 16.54 -10.08
N GLY A 415 24.37 15.60 -9.97
CA GLY A 415 24.29 14.51 -8.97
C GLY A 415 24.84 14.80 -7.56
N SER A 416 25.18 16.05 -7.23
CA SER A 416 25.79 16.42 -5.93
C SER A 416 25.08 17.60 -5.28
N TYR A 417 24.69 17.43 -4.02
CA TYR A 417 23.87 18.38 -3.27
C TYR A 417 24.44 18.61 -1.87
N LYS A 418 24.35 19.83 -1.36
CA LYS A 418 24.49 20.09 0.06
C LYS A 418 23.26 19.55 0.79
N LYS A 419 23.49 18.79 1.86
CA LYS A 419 22.46 18.11 2.66
C LYS A 419 22.71 18.30 4.15
N LEU A 420 21.66 18.14 4.96
CA LEU A 420 21.72 18.08 6.42
C LEU A 420 21.60 16.63 6.87
N VAL A 421 22.54 16.17 7.69
CA VAL A 421 22.59 14.75 8.11
C VAL A 421 22.85 14.62 9.61
N TYR A 422 22.31 13.56 10.21
CA TYR A 422 22.66 13.18 11.57
C TYR A 422 24.00 12.45 11.63
N ARG A 423 24.85 12.80 12.60
CA ARG A 423 26.14 12.14 12.87
C ARG A 423 26.35 11.89 14.35
N GLU A 424 26.91 10.73 14.68
CA GLU A 424 27.21 10.34 16.06
C GLU A 424 28.60 10.78 16.48
N TYR A 425 28.71 11.19 17.74
CA TYR A 425 29.95 11.58 18.41
C TYR A 425 30.16 10.76 19.67
N THR A 426 31.40 10.74 20.15
CA THR A 426 31.77 9.98 21.36
C THR A 426 31.20 10.57 22.64
N ASP A 427 31.00 11.89 22.69
CA ASP A 427 30.62 12.63 23.89
C ASP A 427 30.03 14.02 23.56
N ALA A 428 29.66 14.76 24.62
CA ALA A 428 29.02 16.07 24.54
C ALA A 428 29.91 17.21 24.00
N SER A 429 31.20 16.97 23.71
CA SER A 429 32.05 17.97 23.06
C SER A 429 31.79 18.08 21.55
N PHE A 430 31.20 17.05 20.93
CA PHE A 430 30.95 16.96 19.48
C PHE A 430 32.19 17.18 18.61
N GLN A 431 33.38 16.81 19.11
CA GLN A 431 34.66 16.94 18.39
C GLN A 431 35.07 15.65 17.66
N THR A 432 34.90 14.49 18.29
CA THR A 432 35.33 13.21 17.74
C THR A 432 34.14 12.41 17.20
N PRO A 433 33.99 12.27 15.87
CA PRO A 433 32.93 11.46 15.28
C PRO A 433 33.17 9.97 15.57
N LYS A 434 32.09 9.23 15.77
CA LYS A 434 32.16 7.78 16.01
C LYS A 434 32.26 7.03 14.67
N ALA A 435 32.98 5.90 14.67
CA ALA A 435 33.06 5.04 13.50
C ALA A 435 31.67 4.54 13.11
N ARG A 436 31.40 4.49 11.79
CA ARG A 436 30.12 4.08 11.23
C ARG A 436 30.32 3.02 10.16
N GLU A 437 29.28 2.23 9.93
CA GLU A 437 29.24 1.28 8.82
C GLU A 437 29.03 2.02 7.50
N GLU A 438 29.71 1.54 6.45
CA GLU A 438 29.78 2.20 5.15
C GLU A 438 28.41 2.21 4.45
N HIS A 439 27.67 1.11 4.54
CA HIS A 439 26.38 0.93 3.88
C HIS A 439 25.31 1.93 4.36
N LEU A 440 25.45 2.51 5.57
CA LEU A 440 24.45 3.46 6.10
C LEU A 440 24.33 4.72 5.24
N GLY A 441 25.35 5.06 4.46
CA GLY A 441 25.28 6.17 3.50
C GLY A 441 24.83 7.49 4.13
N ILE A 442 23.69 8.03 3.66
CA ILE A 442 23.17 9.30 4.15
C ILE A 442 22.59 9.21 5.57
N LEU A 443 22.09 8.03 5.97
CA LEU A 443 21.39 7.81 7.23
C LEU A 443 22.18 8.29 8.45
N GLY A 444 21.43 8.69 9.47
CA GLY A 444 21.93 8.87 10.82
C GLY A 444 22.46 7.58 11.47
N PRO A 445 23.10 7.68 12.64
CA PRO A 445 23.51 6.51 13.40
C PRO A 445 22.34 5.64 13.85
N VAL A 446 22.61 4.35 14.07
CA VAL A 446 21.60 3.41 14.57
C VAL A 446 21.41 3.59 16.07
N ILE A 447 20.23 4.05 16.49
CA ILE A 447 19.84 4.08 17.91
C ILE A 447 19.30 2.70 18.29
N LYS A 448 19.83 2.05 19.32
CA LYS A 448 19.40 0.72 19.75
C LYS A 448 19.08 0.71 21.24
N ALA A 449 17.96 0.11 21.62
CA ALA A 449 17.55 -0.02 23.01
C ALA A 449 16.98 -1.41 23.29
N GLU A 450 17.17 -1.88 24.52
CA GLU A 450 16.41 -3.03 25.04
C GLU A 450 15.21 -2.57 25.87
N VAL A 451 14.16 -3.39 25.89
CA VAL A 451 13.01 -3.21 26.78
C VAL A 451 13.49 -3.04 28.24
N GLY A 452 13.00 -1.99 28.89
CA GLY A 452 13.36 -1.59 30.26
C GLY A 452 14.47 -0.54 30.34
N GLN A 453 14.98 -0.05 29.20
CA GLN A 453 15.99 1.00 29.13
C GLN A 453 15.39 2.39 28.88
N ILE A 454 16.14 3.42 29.28
CA ILE A 454 15.91 4.83 28.98
C ILE A 454 16.93 5.28 27.95
N ILE A 455 16.47 5.87 26.86
CA ILE A 455 17.31 6.44 25.80
C ILE A 455 17.47 7.93 26.08
N LYS A 456 18.71 8.38 26.22
CA LYS A 456 19.06 9.80 26.21
C LYS A 456 19.76 10.16 24.92
N VAL A 457 19.31 11.21 24.25
CA VAL A 457 19.97 11.75 23.06
C VAL A 457 20.31 13.21 23.33
N THR A 458 21.60 13.50 23.51
CA THR A 458 22.09 14.88 23.48
C THR A 458 22.24 15.29 22.02
N PHE A 459 21.31 16.12 21.55
CA PHE A 459 21.28 16.62 20.19
C PHE A 459 21.89 18.02 20.10
N TYR A 460 22.90 18.19 19.25
CA TYR A 460 23.50 19.50 18.96
C TYR A 460 23.20 19.94 17.52
N ASN A 461 22.58 21.09 17.37
CA ASN A 461 22.25 21.62 16.05
C ASN A 461 23.39 22.49 15.50
N LYS A 462 24.17 21.96 14.54
CA LYS A 462 25.21 22.72 13.80
C LYS A 462 24.67 23.36 12.51
N ALA A 463 23.40 23.18 12.18
CA ALA A 463 22.77 23.79 11.02
C ALA A 463 22.41 25.27 11.29
N SER A 464 22.04 26.00 10.23
CA SER A 464 21.62 27.41 10.28
C SER A 464 20.12 27.61 10.54
N LEU A 465 19.38 26.52 10.75
CA LEU A 465 17.92 26.47 10.88
C LEU A 465 17.54 25.71 12.15
N PRO A 466 16.37 25.97 12.77
CA PRO A 466 15.88 25.12 13.86
C PRO A 466 15.57 23.71 13.36
N LEU A 467 15.94 22.69 14.13
CA LEU A 467 15.75 21.27 13.83
C LEU A 467 15.26 20.52 15.08
N SER A 468 14.82 19.27 14.93
CA SER A 468 14.45 18.41 16.06
C SER A 468 14.89 16.96 15.86
N ILE A 469 14.53 16.09 16.82
CA ILE A 469 14.55 14.64 16.68
C ILE A 469 13.25 14.07 17.25
N GLN A 470 12.46 13.43 16.38
CA GLN A 470 11.21 12.75 16.69
C GLN A 470 11.40 11.25 16.45
N PRO A 471 11.26 10.39 17.49
CA PRO A 471 11.37 8.95 17.35
C PRO A 471 10.03 8.28 17.00
N HIS A 472 10.10 7.17 16.28
CA HIS A 472 9.03 6.16 16.21
C HIS A 472 9.23 5.08 17.29
N GLY A 473 8.13 4.46 17.71
CA GLY A 473 8.10 3.24 18.52
C GLY A 473 8.61 3.39 19.96
N LEU A 474 8.65 4.61 20.49
CA LEU A 474 9.14 4.92 21.84
C LEU A 474 8.13 5.73 22.65
N ARG A 475 8.26 5.64 23.98
CA ARG A 475 7.44 6.43 24.89
C ARG A 475 8.17 7.69 25.32
N TYR A 476 7.46 8.82 25.30
CA TYR A 476 7.97 10.11 25.74
C TYR A 476 6.84 10.99 26.25
N ASN A 477 7.17 12.00 27.04
CA ASN A 477 6.22 13.01 27.47
C ASN A 477 6.21 14.19 26.49
N THR A 478 5.22 15.08 26.62
CA THR A 478 5.06 16.23 25.72
C THR A 478 6.27 17.17 25.71
N SER A 479 7.06 17.23 26.79
CA SER A 479 8.29 18.04 26.85
C SER A 479 9.51 17.42 26.15
N ASN A 480 9.42 16.17 25.69
CA ASN A 480 10.47 15.46 24.95
C ASN A 480 10.04 15.08 23.52
N GLU A 481 8.90 15.58 23.07
CA GLU A 481 8.44 15.36 21.70
C GLU A 481 9.18 16.30 20.73
N GLY A 482 9.63 15.74 19.61
CA GLY A 482 10.33 16.47 18.55
C GLY A 482 9.39 17.18 17.57
N ALA A 483 8.10 16.83 17.56
CA ALA A 483 7.06 17.49 16.78
C ALA A 483 6.47 18.70 17.51
N HIS A 484 6.19 19.78 16.79
CA HIS A 484 5.54 20.96 17.37
C HIS A 484 4.02 20.87 17.25
N ARG A 485 3.35 21.06 18.39
CA ARG A 485 1.91 21.25 18.54
C ARG A 485 1.70 22.66 19.06
N GLU A 486 0.81 23.47 18.49
CA GLU A 486 0.00 24.46 19.24
C GLU A 486 -1.17 25.03 18.39
N PRO A 487 -2.43 24.67 18.72
CA PRO A 487 -3.60 25.44 18.33
C PRO A 487 -3.58 26.78 19.10
N GLY A 488 -3.17 27.88 18.45
CA GLY A 488 -3.26 29.23 19.04
C GLY A 488 -1.97 30.05 19.11
N GLY A 489 -0.85 29.58 18.56
CA GLY A 489 0.33 30.41 18.30
C GLY A 489 1.23 30.73 19.51
N GLY A 490 1.32 29.86 20.51
CA GLY A 490 2.35 29.96 21.56
C GLY A 490 3.75 29.59 21.08
N THR A 491 4.73 29.73 21.97
CA THR A 491 6.15 29.47 21.65
C THR A 491 6.41 27.97 21.59
N PRO A 492 7.00 27.44 20.51
CA PRO A 492 7.32 26.01 20.43
C PRO A 492 8.18 25.52 21.60
N PRO A 493 7.92 24.32 22.14
CA PRO A 493 8.76 23.76 23.18
C PRO A 493 10.20 23.57 22.67
N PRO A 494 11.22 23.73 23.53
CA PRO A 494 12.62 23.58 23.13
C PRO A 494 12.97 22.21 22.52
N SER A 495 12.16 21.18 22.80
CA SER A 495 12.31 19.84 22.22
C SER A 495 11.91 19.77 20.74
N SER A 496 10.93 20.57 20.31
CA SER A 496 10.48 20.54 18.92
C SER A 496 11.18 21.56 18.04
N HIS A 497 11.89 22.53 18.61
CA HIS A 497 12.61 23.59 17.90
C HIS A 497 13.97 23.85 18.54
N VAL A 498 14.96 23.02 18.22
CA VAL A 498 16.35 23.21 18.68
C VAL A 498 17.02 24.20 17.75
N ASN A 499 17.18 25.44 18.21
CA ASN A 499 17.77 26.52 17.43
C ASN A 499 19.24 26.26 17.02
N PRO A 500 19.73 26.94 15.97
CA PRO A 500 21.14 26.89 15.56
C PRO A 500 22.11 27.13 16.71
N GLY A 501 23.13 26.28 16.86
CA GLY A 501 24.13 26.37 17.91
C GLY A 501 23.64 25.97 19.30
N MET A 502 22.39 25.54 19.45
CA MET A 502 21.83 25.08 20.73
C MET A 502 21.88 23.55 20.84
N THR A 503 21.82 23.08 22.09
CA THR A 503 21.76 21.66 22.43
C THR A 503 20.48 21.36 23.20
N PHE A 504 19.84 20.23 22.90
CA PHE A 504 18.72 19.69 23.67
C PHE A 504 19.00 18.24 24.07
N VAL A 505 18.46 17.80 25.22
CA VAL A 505 18.63 16.42 25.69
C VAL A 505 17.27 15.74 25.72
N TYR A 506 17.01 14.90 24.71
CA TYR A 506 15.82 14.07 24.67
C TYR A 506 15.96 12.92 25.66
N THR A 507 14.85 12.60 26.35
CA THR A 507 14.71 11.41 27.19
C THR A 507 13.48 10.63 26.73
N TRP A 508 13.73 9.44 26.20
CA TRP A 508 12.71 8.50 25.75
C TRP A 508 12.81 7.19 26.54
N GLU A 509 11.70 6.48 26.64
CA GLU A 509 11.61 5.21 27.36
C GLU A 509 11.26 4.09 26.39
N ALA A 510 11.86 2.92 26.62
CA ALA A 510 11.51 1.67 25.96
C ALA A 510 10.83 0.70 26.95
N PRO A 511 9.62 1.02 27.46
CA PRO A 511 8.88 0.11 28.34
C PRO A 511 8.44 -1.17 27.61
N ARG A 512 7.87 -2.13 28.35
CA ARG A 512 7.44 -3.42 27.79
C ARG A 512 6.36 -3.29 26.73
N ASP A 513 5.48 -2.29 26.87
CA ASP A 513 4.36 -2.02 26.00
C ASP A 513 4.73 -1.32 24.68
N VAL A 514 5.97 -0.84 24.49
CA VAL A 514 6.46 -0.41 23.16
C VAL A 514 7.40 -1.44 22.51
N GLY A 515 7.88 -2.40 23.30
CA GLY A 515 8.74 -3.47 22.83
C GLY A 515 8.04 -4.53 21.97
N PRO A 516 8.82 -5.49 21.43
CA PRO A 516 8.30 -6.62 20.68
C PRO A 516 7.25 -7.41 21.47
N THR A 517 6.13 -7.74 20.81
CA THR A 517 5.12 -8.68 21.32
C THR A 517 5.69 -10.11 21.39
N SER A 518 4.89 -11.14 21.71
CA SER A 518 5.35 -12.52 21.59
C SER A 518 5.46 -13.03 20.15
N ALA A 519 4.75 -12.41 19.21
CA ALA A 519 4.75 -12.81 17.80
C ALA A 519 5.88 -12.14 16.99
N ASP A 520 6.42 -11.03 17.51
CA ASP A 520 7.45 -10.24 16.84
C ASP A 520 8.85 -10.90 16.84
N PRO A 521 9.77 -10.43 15.97
CA PRO A 521 11.19 -10.72 16.11
C PRO A 521 11.79 -10.18 17.42
N ASN A 522 13.03 -10.58 17.74
CA ASN A 522 13.73 -10.11 18.94
C ASN A 522 13.97 -8.60 18.93
N CYS A 523 14.08 -7.99 17.76
CA CYS A 523 14.26 -6.56 17.58
C CYS A 523 13.30 -6.08 16.51
N LEU A 524 12.65 -4.95 16.77
CA LEU A 524 11.82 -4.23 15.82
C LEU A 524 12.61 -3.06 15.24
N THR A 525 12.55 -2.91 13.93
CA THR A 525 13.02 -1.70 13.24
C THR A 525 12.02 -0.56 13.45
N TRP A 526 12.54 0.63 13.69
CA TRP A 526 11.85 1.92 13.70
C TRP A 526 12.76 2.95 13.04
N LEU A 527 12.33 4.21 13.04
CA LEU A 527 13.11 5.33 12.53
C LEU A 527 13.00 6.56 13.44
N TYR A 528 13.86 7.53 13.24
CA TYR A 528 13.77 8.86 13.83
C TYR A 528 14.13 9.91 12.78
N TYR A 529 13.55 11.10 12.91
CA TYR A 529 13.64 12.18 11.92
C TYR A 529 13.51 13.56 12.57
N SER A 530 13.82 14.63 11.83
CA SER A 530 13.42 15.99 12.25
C SER A 530 11.99 16.26 11.79
N SER A 531 11.19 16.87 12.66
CA SER A 531 9.76 17.12 12.43
C SER A 531 9.39 18.58 12.65
N VAL A 532 10.33 19.50 12.42
CA VAL A 532 10.07 20.95 12.41
C VAL A 532 9.26 21.29 11.16
N ASN A 533 9.71 20.79 10.00
CA ASN A 533 8.96 20.83 8.75
C ASN A 533 9.19 19.50 8.04
N LEU A 534 8.27 18.56 8.22
CA LEU A 534 8.49 17.16 7.86
C LEU A 534 8.94 16.95 6.39
N PRO A 535 8.28 17.54 5.37
CA PRO A 535 8.74 17.40 3.99
C PRO A 535 10.15 17.95 3.78
N LYS A 536 10.48 19.12 4.35
CA LYS A 536 11.80 19.75 4.13
C LYS A 536 12.92 19.07 4.90
N ASP A 537 12.65 18.67 6.14
CA ASP A 537 13.58 18.01 7.04
C ASP A 537 14.06 16.67 6.47
N ILE A 538 13.11 15.82 6.06
CA ILE A 538 13.39 14.51 5.46
C ILE A 538 14.16 14.70 4.16
N ASN A 539 13.66 15.52 3.23
CA ASN A 539 14.30 15.70 1.94
C ASN A 539 15.68 16.35 2.05
N SER A 540 15.95 17.13 3.11
CA SER A 540 17.29 17.64 3.41
C SER A 540 18.27 16.57 3.89
N GLY A 541 17.80 15.41 4.38
CA GLY A 541 18.62 14.25 4.77
C GLY A 541 18.51 13.81 6.24
N LEU A 542 17.57 14.37 7.03
CA LEU A 542 17.50 14.17 8.48
C LEU A 542 16.64 12.96 8.87
N VAL A 543 17.18 11.76 8.62
CA VAL A 543 16.54 10.48 8.96
C VAL A 543 17.58 9.50 9.51
N GLY A 544 17.23 8.69 10.48
CA GLY A 544 18.07 7.59 10.96
C GLY A 544 17.27 6.40 11.47
N PRO A 545 17.88 5.20 11.49
CA PRO A 545 17.23 3.99 11.96
C PRO A 545 17.26 3.86 13.49
N LEU A 546 16.23 3.21 14.04
CA LEU A 546 16.08 2.93 15.46
C LEU A 546 15.69 1.47 15.67
N LEU A 547 16.16 0.83 16.75
CA LEU A 547 15.79 -0.54 17.11
C LEU A 547 15.35 -0.62 18.56
N VAL A 548 14.23 -1.31 18.78
CA VAL A 548 13.78 -1.71 20.12
C VAL A 548 13.79 -3.24 20.20
N CYS A 549 14.62 -3.76 21.09
CA CYS A 549 14.87 -5.18 21.25
C CYS A 549 14.33 -5.73 22.57
N ARG A 550 14.01 -7.03 22.61
CA ARG A 550 13.73 -7.72 23.87
C ARG A 550 14.96 -7.68 24.78
N SER A 551 14.72 -7.61 26.09
CA SER A 551 15.79 -7.62 27.09
C SER A 551 16.72 -8.82 26.92
N GLY A 552 18.03 -8.57 26.90
CA GLY A 552 19.08 -9.57 26.72
C GLY A 552 19.33 -10.02 25.27
N SER A 553 18.72 -9.39 24.27
CA SER A 553 18.90 -9.75 22.85
C SER A 553 20.11 -9.05 22.20
N LEU A 554 20.62 -7.98 22.81
CA LEU A 554 21.81 -7.27 22.35
C LEU A 554 23.07 -7.78 23.08
N GLY A 555 24.17 -7.89 22.34
CA GLY A 555 25.52 -8.12 22.88
C GLY A 555 26.09 -6.87 23.56
N GLU A 556 27.26 -7.01 24.20
CA GLU A 556 27.97 -5.86 24.80
C GLU A 556 28.41 -4.82 23.76
N ASP A 557 28.60 -5.26 22.51
CA ASP A 557 28.94 -4.44 21.34
C ASP A 557 27.71 -3.78 20.69
N GLY A 558 26.49 -4.03 21.20
CA GLY A 558 25.24 -3.52 20.65
C GLY A 558 24.75 -4.27 19.40
N LYS A 559 25.39 -5.38 19.01
CA LYS A 559 24.90 -6.23 17.92
C LYS A 559 23.84 -7.20 18.40
N GLN A 560 22.95 -7.61 17.50
CA GLN A 560 21.96 -8.64 17.79
C GLN A 560 22.63 -10.00 18.00
N LYS A 561 22.29 -10.68 19.10
CA LYS A 561 22.80 -12.02 19.36
C LYS A 561 22.30 -13.00 18.30
N GLY A 562 23.23 -13.81 17.78
CA GLY A 562 22.93 -14.82 16.77
C GLY A 562 22.77 -14.28 15.34
N LYS A 563 23.12 -13.02 15.10
CA LYS A 563 23.19 -12.41 13.76
C LYS A 563 24.64 -12.12 13.40
N ASP A 564 25.04 -12.56 12.22
CA ASP A 564 26.41 -12.33 11.72
C ASP A 564 26.53 -10.94 11.08
N LYS A 565 25.45 -10.48 10.44
CA LYS A 565 25.34 -9.18 9.77
C LYS A 565 24.00 -8.52 10.02
N GLU A 566 24.03 -7.21 10.17
CA GLU A 566 22.86 -6.34 10.22
C GLU A 566 23.03 -5.27 9.14
N PHE A 567 22.06 -5.13 8.24
CA PHE A 567 22.05 -4.09 7.21
C PHE A 567 20.84 -3.20 7.37
N TYR A 568 20.99 -1.91 7.08
CA TYR A 568 19.93 -0.91 7.16
C TYR A 568 19.74 -0.27 5.79
N LEU A 569 18.53 -0.32 5.24
CA LEU A 569 18.19 0.24 3.94
C LEU A 569 17.02 1.21 4.07
N LEU A 570 17.23 2.47 3.70
CA LEU A 570 16.21 3.46 3.48
C LEU A 570 15.93 3.57 1.99
N ALA A 571 14.73 3.15 1.59
CA ALA A 571 14.18 3.42 0.27
C ALA A 571 13.39 4.73 0.31
N THR A 572 13.85 5.71 -0.45
CA THR A 572 13.18 7.02 -0.55
C THR A 572 13.56 7.75 -1.83
N ILE A 573 12.62 8.55 -2.35
CA ILE A 573 12.88 9.57 -3.36
C ILE A 573 13.26 10.85 -2.62
N PHE A 574 14.56 11.18 -2.61
CA PHE A 574 14.99 12.48 -2.09
C PHE A 574 14.62 13.58 -3.10
N ASP A 575 13.52 14.26 -2.85
CA ASP A 575 13.07 15.42 -3.61
C ASP A 575 13.84 16.67 -3.17
N GLU A 576 14.95 16.96 -3.84
CA GLU A 576 15.80 18.10 -3.50
C GLU A 576 15.10 19.45 -3.75
N ASN A 577 13.99 19.47 -4.50
CA ASN A 577 13.16 20.68 -4.64
C ASN A 577 12.53 21.08 -3.30
N LYS A 578 12.29 20.11 -2.41
CA LYS A 578 11.77 20.31 -1.07
C LYS A 578 12.88 20.51 -0.03
N SER A 579 14.16 20.45 -0.40
CA SER A 579 15.27 20.67 0.52
C SER A 579 15.37 22.12 1.01
N TYR A 580 15.74 22.32 2.28
CA TYR A 580 16.08 23.65 2.79
C TYR A 580 17.27 24.29 2.06
N LEU A 581 18.10 23.47 1.44
CA LEU A 581 19.35 23.87 0.82
C LEU A 581 19.25 24.01 -0.69
N LEU A 582 18.03 23.96 -1.27
CA LEU A 582 17.83 24.10 -2.71
C LEU A 582 18.50 25.37 -3.27
N ASP A 583 18.25 26.53 -2.63
CA ASP A 583 18.83 27.81 -3.07
C ASP A 583 20.36 27.81 -2.98
N GLU A 584 20.91 27.33 -1.87
CA GLU A 584 22.36 27.17 -1.73
C GLU A 584 22.93 26.22 -2.79
N ASN A 585 22.19 25.17 -3.16
CA ASN A 585 22.60 24.19 -4.16
C ASN A 585 22.57 24.78 -5.56
N ILE A 586 21.54 25.54 -5.92
CA ILE A 586 21.45 26.27 -7.18
C ILE A 586 22.66 27.21 -7.30
N GLU A 587 22.93 28.04 -6.30
CA GLU A 587 24.06 28.97 -6.30
C GLU A 587 25.42 28.28 -6.37
N THR A 588 25.56 27.10 -5.76
CA THR A 588 26.85 26.40 -5.66
C THR A 588 27.16 25.57 -6.90
N PHE A 589 26.16 24.91 -7.48
CA PHE A 589 26.37 23.85 -8.47
C PHE A 589 25.89 24.22 -9.88
N THR A 590 25.05 25.24 -10.06
CA THR A 590 24.67 25.69 -11.41
C THR A 590 25.62 26.80 -11.90
N THR A 591 25.83 26.89 -13.21
CA THR A 591 26.72 27.92 -13.77
C THR A 591 26.03 29.26 -14.04
N LYS A 592 24.70 29.30 -14.08
CA LYS A 592 23.89 30.53 -14.20
C LYS A 592 22.64 30.47 -13.30
N PRO A 593 22.82 30.61 -11.97
CA PRO A 593 21.74 30.53 -10.98
C PRO A 593 20.52 31.39 -11.30
N GLU A 594 20.73 32.56 -11.89
CA GLU A 594 19.69 33.54 -12.23
C GLU A 594 18.70 33.05 -13.31
N ASN A 595 19.05 32.01 -14.06
CA ASN A 595 18.20 31.45 -15.12
C ASN A 595 17.46 30.18 -14.68
N VAL A 596 17.59 29.75 -13.42
CA VAL A 596 16.88 28.58 -12.90
C VAL A 596 15.44 28.97 -12.60
N ASP A 597 14.52 28.38 -13.36
CA ASP A 597 13.10 28.37 -13.00
C ASP A 597 12.82 27.13 -12.13
N LYS A 598 12.38 27.36 -10.90
CA LYS A 598 12.04 26.27 -9.96
C LYS A 598 10.71 25.61 -10.28
N ASN A 599 9.88 26.25 -11.11
CA ASN A 599 8.59 25.73 -11.55
C ASN A 599 8.70 24.96 -12.87
N ASP A 600 9.89 24.93 -13.50
CA ASP A 600 10.15 24.09 -14.68
C ASP A 600 10.01 22.61 -14.28
N PRO A 601 9.06 21.85 -14.88
CA PRO A 601 8.88 20.43 -14.56
C PRO A 601 10.15 19.61 -14.76
N ASP A 602 10.92 19.91 -15.81
CA ASP A 602 12.16 19.19 -16.08
C ASP A 602 13.25 19.51 -15.02
N PHE A 603 13.22 20.71 -14.41
CA PHE A 603 14.07 21.05 -13.26
C PHE A 603 13.66 20.25 -12.04
N GLN A 604 12.36 20.18 -11.77
CA GLN A 604 11.84 19.45 -10.63
C GLN A 604 12.18 17.96 -10.72
N MET A 605 11.94 17.33 -11.87
CA MET A 605 12.28 15.92 -12.11
C MET A 605 13.79 15.66 -12.01
N SER A 606 14.64 16.60 -12.48
CA SER A 606 16.11 16.45 -12.36
C SER A 606 16.61 16.38 -10.91
N ASN A 607 15.83 16.90 -9.98
CA ASN A 607 16.16 16.98 -8.55
C ASN A 607 15.47 15.89 -7.71
N GLN A 608 14.70 14.98 -8.33
CA GLN A 608 14.14 13.79 -7.66
C GLN A 608 15.16 12.66 -7.71
N MET A 609 15.71 12.28 -6.55
CA MET A 609 16.81 11.31 -6.46
C MET A 609 16.32 9.98 -5.88
N TYR A 610 15.96 9.04 -6.77
CA TYR A 610 15.45 7.68 -6.45
C TYR A 610 16.57 6.78 -5.87
N SER A 611 16.65 6.69 -4.54
CA SER A 611 17.85 6.16 -3.88
C SER A 611 17.61 5.07 -2.82
N LEU A 612 18.60 4.20 -2.61
CA LEU A 612 18.76 3.45 -1.37
C LEU A 612 19.90 4.04 -0.54
N ASN A 613 19.62 4.43 0.70
CA ASN A 613 20.59 5.09 1.61
C ASN A 613 21.26 6.34 1.00
N GLY A 614 20.58 7.02 0.07
CA GLY A 614 21.11 8.18 -0.65
C GLY A 614 22.04 7.84 -1.82
N TYR A 615 22.16 6.58 -2.23
CA TYR A 615 22.91 6.20 -3.43
C TYR A 615 21.98 5.77 -4.56
N MET A 616 22.46 5.88 -5.81
CA MET A 616 21.72 5.52 -7.02
C MET A 616 22.58 4.67 -7.98
N TYR A 617 21.95 3.98 -8.92
CA TYR A 617 22.59 3.27 -10.05
C TYR A 617 23.77 2.36 -9.65
N GLY A 618 23.61 1.62 -8.56
CA GLY A 618 24.61 0.64 -8.10
C GLY A 618 25.78 1.20 -7.31
N ASN A 619 25.66 2.43 -6.78
CA ASN A 619 26.76 3.10 -6.06
C ASN A 619 26.77 2.87 -4.53
N LEU A 620 25.79 2.17 -3.96
CA LEU A 620 25.73 1.83 -2.52
C LEU A 620 26.84 0.85 -2.13
N PRO A 621 27.80 1.23 -1.28
CA PRO A 621 28.87 0.33 -0.84
C PRO A 621 28.49 -0.51 0.40
N GLY A 622 29.34 -1.46 0.75
CA GLY A 622 29.32 -2.12 2.07
C GLY A 622 28.28 -3.22 2.28
N LEU A 623 27.57 -3.64 1.23
CA LEU A 623 26.63 -4.78 1.27
C LEU A 623 27.35 -6.12 0.99
N ASP A 624 28.33 -6.45 1.86
CA ASP A 624 29.14 -7.67 1.76
C ASP A 624 28.86 -8.63 2.92
N MET A 625 28.53 -9.87 2.56
CA MET A 625 28.27 -10.98 3.48
C MET A 625 28.91 -12.29 2.99
N CYS A 626 28.92 -13.28 3.87
CA CYS A 626 29.45 -14.61 3.58
C CYS A 626 28.30 -15.59 3.30
N LEU A 627 28.59 -16.61 2.48
CA LEU A 627 27.68 -17.73 2.25
C LEU A 627 27.31 -18.37 3.59
N GLY A 628 25.99 -18.51 3.87
CA GLY A 628 25.48 -19.09 5.10
C GLY A 628 25.36 -18.15 6.29
N ASP A 629 25.73 -16.87 6.18
CA ASP A 629 25.54 -15.89 7.26
C ASP A 629 24.06 -15.77 7.67
N ASN A 630 23.79 -15.60 8.96
CA ASN A 630 22.47 -15.23 9.45
C ASN A 630 22.31 -13.71 9.42
N VAL A 631 21.68 -13.21 8.36
CA VAL A 631 21.58 -11.78 8.06
C VAL A 631 20.24 -11.21 8.52
N SER A 632 20.29 -10.04 9.16
CA SER A 632 19.11 -9.23 9.49
C SER A 632 19.09 -7.98 8.61
N TRP A 633 18.07 -7.84 7.77
CA TRP A 633 17.85 -6.63 6.97
C TRP A 633 16.80 -5.76 7.64
N HIS A 634 17.14 -4.52 7.92
CA HIS A 634 16.28 -3.51 8.51
C HIS A 634 15.93 -2.51 7.41
N VAL A 635 14.75 -2.67 6.83
CA VAL A 635 14.28 -1.84 5.70
C VAL A 635 13.32 -0.78 6.22
N LEU A 636 13.43 0.45 5.71
CA LEU A 636 12.63 1.60 6.10
C LEU A 636 12.32 2.48 4.89
N SER A 637 11.23 3.25 4.97
CA SER A 637 10.89 4.25 3.97
C SER A 637 10.26 5.48 4.62
N VAL A 638 10.47 6.63 4.00
CA VAL A 638 9.87 7.94 4.29
C VAL A 638 9.70 8.67 2.96
N GLY A 639 8.93 9.76 2.94
CA GLY A 639 8.80 10.60 1.76
C GLY A 639 7.35 11.00 1.48
N SER A 640 6.87 10.80 0.26
CA SER A 640 5.58 11.26 -0.24
C SER A 640 4.72 10.10 -0.79
N VAL A 641 3.62 10.42 -1.49
CA VAL A 641 2.74 9.40 -2.11
C VAL A 641 3.46 8.58 -3.19
N GLU A 642 4.47 9.15 -3.83
CA GLU A 642 5.32 8.49 -4.84
C GLU A 642 6.18 7.38 -4.23
N ASP A 643 6.42 7.38 -2.90
CA ASP A 643 7.26 6.40 -2.21
C ASP A 643 6.54 5.05 -1.98
N LEU A 644 6.08 4.45 -3.07
CA LEU A 644 5.50 3.11 -3.15
C LEU A 644 6.58 2.11 -3.60
N HIS A 645 7.29 1.49 -2.64
CA HIS A 645 8.47 0.69 -2.94
C HIS A 645 8.18 -0.82 -2.86
N GLY A 646 8.63 -1.58 -3.86
CA GLY A 646 8.76 -3.05 -3.79
C GLY A 646 10.23 -3.46 -3.84
N ILE A 647 10.88 -3.62 -2.69
CA ILE A 647 12.33 -3.91 -2.61
C ILE A 647 12.59 -5.41 -2.79
N TYR A 648 13.07 -5.77 -3.98
CA TYR A 648 13.39 -7.13 -4.41
C TYR A 648 14.87 -7.48 -4.21
N PHE A 649 15.14 -8.65 -3.63
CA PHE A 649 16.48 -9.23 -3.50
C PHE A 649 16.65 -10.39 -4.49
N SER A 650 17.42 -10.19 -5.56
CA SER A 650 17.58 -11.22 -6.57
C SER A 650 18.37 -12.42 -6.06
N GLY A 651 17.99 -13.62 -6.51
CA GLY A 651 18.70 -14.88 -6.23
C GLY A 651 18.55 -15.46 -4.82
N ASN A 652 18.10 -14.69 -3.82
CA ASN A 652 17.88 -15.17 -2.45
C ASN A 652 16.50 -14.73 -1.94
N THR A 653 15.87 -15.56 -1.11
CA THR A 653 14.63 -15.23 -0.42
C THR A 653 14.92 -14.83 1.02
N PHE A 654 13.99 -14.12 1.65
CA PHE A 654 14.00 -13.88 3.09
C PHE A 654 12.72 -14.40 3.74
N THR A 655 12.68 -14.36 5.06
CA THR A 655 11.45 -14.55 5.83
C THR A 655 11.13 -13.27 6.60
N SER A 656 9.87 -12.86 6.56
CA SER A 656 9.33 -11.78 7.39
C SER A 656 8.09 -12.29 8.11
N LEU A 657 8.04 -12.11 9.43
CA LEU A 657 6.92 -12.51 10.29
C LEU A 657 6.40 -13.97 10.16
N GLY A 658 7.20 -14.85 9.54
CA GLY A 658 6.94 -16.29 9.36
C GLY A 658 6.50 -16.70 7.95
N SER A 659 6.28 -15.72 7.07
CA SER A 659 6.06 -15.90 5.63
C SER A 659 7.35 -15.77 4.84
N ARG A 660 7.35 -16.33 3.63
CA ARG A 660 8.50 -16.30 2.73
C ARG A 660 8.24 -15.46 1.49
N ASP A 661 9.17 -14.56 1.23
CA ASP A 661 9.14 -13.63 0.11
C ASP A 661 10.57 -13.38 -0.41
N ASP A 662 10.69 -12.72 -1.56
CA ASP A 662 11.93 -12.10 -2.02
C ASP A 662 11.81 -10.59 -2.27
N THR A 663 10.57 -10.07 -2.16
CA THR A 663 10.23 -8.67 -2.37
C THR A 663 9.44 -8.18 -1.17
N ILE A 664 9.82 -7.05 -0.60
CA ILE A 664 9.12 -6.44 0.53
C ILE A 664 8.60 -5.07 0.15
N THR A 665 7.37 -4.77 0.54
CA THR A 665 6.79 -3.45 0.30
C THR A 665 7.00 -2.47 1.44
N LEU A 666 7.34 -1.24 1.06
CA LEU A 666 7.56 -0.14 1.98
C LEU A 666 6.80 1.09 1.49
N PHE A 667 6.23 1.78 2.46
CA PHE A 667 5.51 3.04 2.31
C PHE A 667 6.13 4.08 3.24
N PRO A 668 5.84 5.38 3.08
CA PRO A 668 6.37 6.39 3.98
C PRO A 668 6.06 6.07 5.45
N HIS A 669 7.04 6.29 6.31
CA HIS A 669 6.94 6.03 7.75
C HIS A 669 6.68 4.56 8.12
N THR A 670 7.04 3.62 7.25
CA THR A 670 7.01 2.19 7.54
C THR A 670 8.42 1.62 7.64
N SER A 671 8.55 0.54 8.42
CA SER A 671 9.80 -0.20 8.55
C SER A 671 9.55 -1.66 8.89
N GLN A 672 10.45 -2.53 8.45
CA GLN A 672 10.38 -3.98 8.65
C GLN A 672 11.75 -4.58 9.00
N THR A 673 11.73 -5.80 9.54
CA THR A 673 12.92 -6.62 9.81
C THR A 673 12.79 -7.93 9.05
N LEU A 674 13.75 -8.23 8.18
CA LEU A 674 13.78 -9.43 7.33
C LEU A 674 14.94 -10.32 7.75
N PHE A 675 14.75 -11.64 7.62
CA PHE A 675 15.78 -12.62 7.92
C PHE A 675 16.15 -13.42 6.68
N MET A 676 17.44 -13.39 6.35
CA MET A 676 18.00 -14.04 5.16
C MET A 676 19.19 -14.90 5.56
N THR A 677 19.30 -16.07 4.92
CA THR A 677 20.50 -16.90 4.94
C THR A 677 20.91 -17.15 3.49
N PRO A 678 21.93 -16.44 2.98
CA PRO A 678 22.28 -16.52 1.57
C PRO A 678 22.90 -17.88 1.27
N ASP A 679 22.45 -18.51 0.18
CA ASP A 679 22.78 -19.91 -0.15
C ASP A 679 23.52 -20.08 -1.48
N SER A 680 23.89 -18.95 -2.09
CA SER A 680 24.52 -18.88 -3.40
C SER A 680 25.60 -17.80 -3.41
N VAL A 681 26.79 -18.13 -3.93
CA VAL A 681 27.90 -17.17 -4.09
C VAL A 681 27.67 -16.35 -5.35
N GLY A 682 27.88 -15.05 -5.28
CA GLY A 682 27.74 -14.16 -6.44
C GLY A 682 27.50 -12.71 -6.07
N THR A 683 27.32 -11.90 -7.13
CA THR A 683 26.81 -10.54 -7.04
C THR A 683 25.34 -10.56 -7.44
N PHE A 684 24.49 -10.13 -6.53
CA PHE A 684 23.04 -10.11 -6.68
C PHE A 684 22.55 -8.68 -6.56
N ASP A 685 21.30 -8.45 -6.96
CA ASP A 685 20.72 -7.12 -7.04
C ASP A 685 19.73 -6.92 -5.90
N VAL A 686 19.72 -5.72 -5.33
CA VAL A 686 18.67 -5.21 -4.45
C VAL A 686 18.07 -3.98 -5.12
N VAL A 687 16.84 -4.10 -5.59
CA VAL A 687 16.22 -3.11 -6.49
C VAL A 687 14.79 -2.81 -6.08
N CYS A 688 14.29 -1.62 -6.42
CA CYS A 688 12.85 -1.38 -6.40
C CYS A 688 12.21 -1.94 -7.68
N MET A 689 11.10 -2.65 -7.54
CA MET A 689 10.33 -3.21 -8.65
C MET A 689 9.34 -2.21 -9.27
N THR A 690 9.07 -1.10 -8.59
CA THR A 690 8.30 0.03 -9.12
C THR A 690 9.05 0.64 -10.30
N THR A 691 8.37 0.75 -11.44
CA THR A 691 8.99 1.02 -12.75
C THR A 691 9.82 2.31 -12.77
N GLU A 692 9.24 3.41 -12.31
CA GLU A 692 9.85 4.74 -12.27
C GLU A 692 11.07 4.72 -11.35
N HIS A 693 10.97 4.08 -10.19
CA HIS A 693 12.08 3.99 -9.23
C HIS A 693 13.26 3.19 -9.81
N TYR A 694 12.98 2.08 -10.50
CA TYR A 694 14.02 1.27 -11.14
C TYR A 694 14.77 2.04 -12.23
N LEU A 695 14.03 2.75 -13.09
CA LEU A 695 14.59 3.59 -14.17
C LEU A 695 15.35 4.79 -13.60
N GLY A 696 14.79 5.44 -12.58
CA GLY A 696 15.37 6.55 -11.83
C GLY A 696 16.60 6.19 -11.01
N GLY A 697 16.92 4.90 -10.86
CA GLY A 697 18.21 4.44 -10.33
C GLY A 697 18.17 3.82 -8.93
N MET A 698 16.99 3.49 -8.39
CA MET A 698 16.84 2.76 -7.13
C MET A 698 17.16 1.26 -7.31
N LYS A 699 18.43 0.99 -7.61
CA LYS A 699 18.96 -0.34 -7.90
C LYS A 699 20.41 -0.43 -7.43
N HIS A 700 20.71 -1.47 -6.66
CA HIS A 700 22.02 -1.72 -6.06
C HIS A 700 22.41 -3.18 -6.09
N GLN A 701 23.64 -3.47 -5.67
CA GLN A 701 24.17 -4.83 -5.65
C GLN A 701 24.64 -5.21 -4.25
N TYR A 702 24.39 -6.46 -3.87
CA TYR A 702 24.96 -7.09 -2.67
C TYR A 702 25.81 -8.30 -3.05
N HIS A 703 26.80 -8.59 -2.23
CA HIS A 703 27.83 -9.57 -2.54
C HIS A 703 27.83 -10.69 -1.50
N VAL A 704 27.70 -11.92 -1.96
CA VAL A 704 27.84 -13.12 -1.15
C VAL A 704 29.15 -13.80 -1.51
N ARG A 705 30.10 -13.85 -0.57
CA ARG A 705 31.45 -14.39 -0.77
C ARG A 705 31.64 -15.71 -0.04
N GLN A 706 32.59 -16.52 -0.51
CA GLN A 706 33.06 -17.69 0.24
C GLN A 706 34.10 -17.23 1.28
N CYS A 707 33.79 -17.36 2.58
CA CYS A 707 34.65 -16.84 3.66
C CYS A 707 35.32 -17.92 4.55
N ALA A 708 34.71 -19.09 4.73
CA ALA A 708 35.26 -20.25 5.46
C ALA A 708 34.75 -21.59 4.84
N GLU A 709 35.15 -22.75 5.38
CA GLU A 709 34.98 -24.11 4.79
C GLU A 709 33.56 -24.39 4.25
N PRO A 710 33.45 -25.23 3.19
CA PRO A 710 32.28 -25.31 2.33
C PRO A 710 31.04 -25.69 3.14
N ASN A 711 29.98 -24.90 3.00
CA ASN A 711 28.66 -25.32 3.47
C ASN A 711 28.19 -26.45 2.54
N PRO A 712 27.95 -27.68 3.04
CA PRO A 712 27.63 -28.84 2.24
C PRO A 712 26.13 -28.84 1.93
N ASP A 713 25.60 -27.77 1.34
CA ASP A 713 24.26 -27.85 0.77
C ASP A 713 24.32 -28.63 -0.56
N GLU A 714 24.67 -29.91 -0.43
CA GLU A 714 24.49 -30.96 -1.43
C GLU A 714 23.01 -31.36 -1.45
N THR A 715 22.09 -30.40 -1.59
CA THR A 715 20.71 -30.73 -1.87
C THR A 715 20.69 -31.51 -3.20
N GLN A 716 20.54 -32.83 -3.11
CA GLN A 716 20.40 -33.68 -4.27
C GLN A 716 19.00 -33.46 -4.84
N TYR A 717 18.93 -32.84 -6.01
CA TYR A 717 17.68 -32.66 -6.74
C TYR A 717 17.32 -33.99 -7.42
N GLU A 718 16.35 -34.71 -6.85
CA GLU A 718 15.99 -36.08 -7.26
C GLU A 718 15.16 -36.11 -8.56
N GLU A 719 14.45 -35.02 -8.87
CA GLU A 719 13.53 -34.94 -10.01
C GLU A 719 13.85 -33.75 -10.91
N GLU A 720 14.09 -34.03 -12.19
CA GLU A 720 14.29 -33.02 -13.25
C GLU A 720 13.08 -32.99 -14.19
N LYS A 721 12.37 -31.85 -14.24
CA LYS A 721 11.31 -31.58 -15.22
C LYS A 721 11.87 -30.77 -16.38
N THR A 722 11.44 -31.05 -17.61
CA THR A 722 11.77 -30.22 -18.78
C THR A 722 10.50 -29.60 -19.35
N ILE A 723 10.54 -28.31 -19.66
CA ILE A 723 9.45 -27.56 -20.31
C ILE A 723 10.01 -26.76 -21.49
N TYR A 724 9.23 -26.63 -22.56
CA TYR A 724 9.58 -25.88 -23.76
C TYR A 724 8.72 -24.62 -23.82
N ILE A 725 9.36 -23.45 -23.73
CA ILE A 725 8.67 -22.15 -23.75
C ILE A 725 9.27 -21.30 -24.86
N ALA A 726 8.46 -20.53 -25.58
CA ALA A 726 8.96 -19.52 -26.50
C ALA A 726 8.38 -18.15 -26.18
N ALA A 727 9.18 -17.10 -26.46
CA ALA A 727 8.67 -15.74 -26.57
C ALA A 727 8.20 -15.51 -28.02
N GLU A 728 6.93 -15.16 -28.20
CA GLU A 728 6.28 -15.04 -29.51
C GLU A 728 5.51 -13.73 -29.63
N GLU A 729 5.70 -13.04 -30.75
CA GLU A 729 5.00 -11.80 -31.06
C GLU A 729 3.58 -12.09 -31.54
N VAL A 730 2.59 -11.40 -30.96
CA VAL A 730 1.17 -11.56 -31.31
C VAL A 730 0.47 -10.21 -31.34
N VAL A 731 -0.69 -10.15 -31.99
CA VAL A 731 -1.64 -9.06 -31.78
C VAL A 731 -2.51 -9.41 -30.58
N TRP A 732 -2.41 -8.62 -29.53
CA TRP A 732 -3.23 -8.68 -28.34
C TRP A 732 -4.37 -7.66 -28.43
N ASP A 733 -5.52 -8.02 -27.87
CA ASP A 733 -6.69 -7.14 -27.81
C ASP A 733 -7.16 -7.09 -26.35
N TYR A 734 -7.02 -5.96 -25.68
CA TYR A 734 -7.39 -5.83 -24.27
C TYR A 734 -8.90 -5.98 -24.04
N SER A 735 -9.73 -5.71 -25.06
CA SER A 735 -11.18 -5.82 -24.98
C SER A 735 -11.77 -6.37 -26.30
N PRO A 736 -11.64 -7.68 -26.57
CA PRO A 736 -12.16 -8.31 -27.79
C PRO A 736 -13.68 -8.13 -27.97
N SER A 737 -14.42 -7.95 -26.88
CA SER A 737 -15.86 -7.68 -26.87
C SER A 737 -16.18 -6.47 -26.00
N ARG A 738 -16.86 -5.48 -26.59
CA ARG A 738 -17.39 -4.29 -25.89
C ARG A 738 -18.80 -4.52 -25.29
N LYS A 739 -19.33 -5.74 -25.33
CA LYS A 739 -20.73 -6.01 -24.91
C LYS A 739 -20.97 -5.79 -23.42
N TRP A 740 -20.04 -6.26 -22.59
CA TRP A 740 -20.15 -6.18 -21.13
C TRP A 740 -20.11 -4.71 -20.69
N GLU A 741 -19.11 -3.94 -21.15
CA GLU A 741 -18.99 -2.50 -20.89
C GLU A 741 -20.23 -1.72 -21.35
N LYS A 742 -20.69 -1.91 -22.59
CA LYS A 742 -21.88 -1.20 -23.09
C LYS A 742 -23.14 -1.55 -22.32
N GLN A 743 -23.23 -2.77 -21.80
CA GLN A 743 -24.33 -3.16 -20.93
C GLN A 743 -24.22 -2.48 -19.57
N LEU A 744 -23.01 -2.39 -18.99
CA LEU A 744 -22.76 -1.67 -17.73
C LEU A 744 -23.15 -0.19 -17.87
N GLN A 745 -22.60 0.51 -18.88
CA GLN A 745 -22.93 1.91 -19.17
C GLN A 745 -24.44 2.12 -19.35
N HIS A 746 -25.11 1.23 -20.11
CA HIS A 746 -26.55 1.29 -20.28
C HIS A 746 -27.32 1.12 -18.97
N LEU A 747 -26.88 0.23 -18.09
CA LEU A 747 -27.50 0.01 -16.77
C LEU A 747 -27.33 1.25 -15.87
N GLN A 748 -26.19 1.92 -15.93
CA GLN A 748 -25.87 3.13 -15.18
C GLN A 748 -26.54 4.40 -15.73
N GLY A 749 -27.05 4.33 -16.97
CA GLY A 749 -27.66 5.48 -17.65
C GLY A 749 -26.64 6.41 -18.30
N GLU A 750 -25.44 5.89 -18.57
CA GLU A 750 -24.31 6.62 -19.14
C GLU A 750 -24.12 6.29 -20.62
N ASN A 751 -23.53 7.22 -21.37
CA ASN A 751 -23.19 7.05 -22.78
C ASN A 751 -21.88 7.77 -23.07
N GLU A 752 -20.82 7.34 -22.37
CA GLU A 752 -19.50 7.96 -22.41
C GLU A 752 -18.57 7.27 -23.41
N THR A 753 -17.71 8.08 -24.03
CA THR A 753 -16.60 7.59 -24.85
C THR A 753 -15.49 7.08 -23.95
N ASN A 754 -14.89 5.95 -24.30
CA ASN A 754 -13.83 5.33 -23.55
C ASN A 754 -12.47 5.68 -24.16
N ILE A 755 -11.66 6.48 -23.45
CA ILE A 755 -10.36 6.95 -23.96
C ILE A 755 -9.38 5.80 -24.26
N TYR A 756 -9.49 4.67 -23.58
CA TYR A 756 -8.58 3.53 -23.71
C TYR A 756 -8.97 2.61 -24.88
N LEU A 757 -10.28 2.47 -25.14
CA LEU A 757 -10.79 1.45 -26.06
C LEU A 757 -11.33 2.03 -27.37
N ASP A 758 -11.77 3.29 -27.39
CA ASP A 758 -12.30 3.92 -28.59
C ASP A 758 -11.17 4.47 -29.47
N ARG A 759 -11.30 4.23 -30.77
CA ARG A 759 -10.39 4.81 -31.78
C ARG A 759 -10.88 6.18 -32.22
N ILE A 760 -10.84 7.14 -31.31
CA ILE A 760 -11.23 8.53 -31.57
C ILE A 760 -9.97 9.36 -31.80
N GLY A 761 -9.93 10.08 -32.92
CA GLY A 761 -8.77 10.91 -33.26
C GLY A 761 -7.47 10.11 -33.39
N THR A 762 -6.53 10.36 -32.49
CA THR A 762 -5.16 9.79 -32.44
C THR A 762 -5.05 8.52 -31.60
N PHE A 763 -6.07 8.15 -30.81
CA PHE A 763 -6.00 7.02 -29.89
C PHE A 763 -5.94 5.67 -30.63
N LEU A 764 -5.14 4.73 -30.11
CA LEU A 764 -4.86 3.44 -30.77
C LEU A 764 -5.98 2.41 -30.56
N GLY A 765 -6.78 2.58 -29.50
CA GLY A 765 -7.85 1.67 -29.09
C GLY A 765 -7.31 0.36 -28.52
N SER A 766 -8.11 -0.70 -28.49
CA SER A 766 -7.81 -1.90 -27.67
C SER A 766 -6.73 -2.87 -28.19
N LYS A 767 -6.21 -2.69 -29.42
CA LYS A 767 -5.33 -3.68 -30.08
C LYS A 767 -3.89 -3.22 -30.17
N TYR A 768 -2.97 -4.07 -29.71
CA TYR A 768 -1.54 -3.81 -29.66
C TYR A 768 -0.75 -5.05 -30.06
N LYS A 769 0.35 -4.87 -30.79
CA LYS A 769 1.36 -5.90 -30.95
C LYS A 769 2.13 -6.04 -29.64
N LYS A 770 2.29 -7.28 -29.18
CA LYS A 770 2.89 -7.67 -27.91
C LYS A 770 3.78 -8.89 -28.09
N VAL A 771 4.56 -9.24 -27.07
CA VAL A 771 5.32 -10.50 -27.00
C VAL A 771 4.93 -11.30 -25.77
N LEU A 772 4.67 -12.60 -25.93
CA LEU A 772 4.13 -13.44 -24.86
C LEU A 772 4.91 -14.74 -24.73
N TYR A 773 4.96 -15.27 -23.50
CA TYR A 773 5.43 -16.63 -23.26
C TYR A 773 4.36 -17.65 -23.68
N ARG A 774 4.73 -18.64 -24.50
CA ARG A 774 3.87 -19.74 -24.93
C ARG A 774 4.57 -21.08 -24.79
N GLN A 775 3.84 -22.08 -24.32
CA GLN A 775 4.37 -23.44 -24.15
C GLN A 775 4.27 -24.23 -25.46
N TYR A 776 5.25 -25.11 -25.68
CA TYR A 776 5.33 -26.01 -26.81
C TYR A 776 5.51 -27.46 -26.32
N ASP A 777 5.10 -28.40 -27.16
CA ASP A 777 5.11 -29.82 -26.80
C ASP A 777 6.53 -30.40 -26.73
N ASP A 778 7.46 -29.87 -27.54
CA ASP A 778 8.83 -30.36 -27.65
C ASP A 778 9.83 -29.30 -28.16
N ILE A 779 11.10 -29.70 -28.25
CA ILE A 779 12.24 -28.88 -28.71
C ILE A 779 12.14 -28.42 -30.17
N THR A 780 11.21 -28.95 -30.96
CA THR A 780 11.04 -28.52 -32.36
C THR A 780 10.34 -27.16 -32.45
N PHE A 781 9.60 -26.76 -31.42
CA PHE A 781 8.79 -25.54 -31.36
C PHE A 781 7.82 -25.39 -32.56
N LYS A 782 7.25 -26.52 -33.01
CA LYS A 782 6.27 -26.54 -34.11
C LYS A 782 4.83 -26.54 -33.62
N ASN A 783 4.53 -27.34 -32.59
CA ASN A 783 3.19 -27.48 -32.04
C ASN A 783 3.13 -26.73 -30.70
N GLN A 784 2.34 -25.65 -30.67
CA GLN A 784 2.06 -24.92 -29.44
C GLN A 784 1.11 -25.76 -28.58
N THR A 785 1.44 -25.91 -27.30
CA THR A 785 0.59 -26.63 -26.35
C THR A 785 -0.72 -25.88 -26.19
N THR A 786 -1.83 -26.60 -26.37
CA THR A 786 -3.17 -26.03 -26.25
C THR A 786 -3.52 -25.91 -24.77
N ARG A 787 -3.92 -24.71 -24.33
CA ARG A 787 -4.44 -24.48 -22.98
C ARG A 787 -5.73 -25.26 -22.77
N ASN A 788 -5.85 -25.88 -21.61
CA ASN A 788 -7.11 -26.48 -21.19
C ASN A 788 -8.10 -25.39 -20.70
N GLU A 789 -9.33 -25.80 -20.35
CA GLU A 789 -10.34 -24.85 -19.85
C GLU A 789 -9.92 -24.16 -18.55
N ASP A 790 -9.20 -24.85 -17.66
CA ASP A 790 -8.71 -24.28 -16.40
C ASP A 790 -7.63 -23.21 -16.60
N GLU A 791 -6.91 -23.22 -17.72
CA GLU A 791 -5.85 -22.26 -18.06
C GLU A 791 -6.35 -21.10 -18.94
N LYS A 792 -7.62 -21.10 -19.35
CA LYS A 792 -8.20 -20.06 -20.20
C LYS A 792 -8.06 -18.66 -19.59
N HIS A 793 -8.19 -18.56 -18.26
CA HIS A 793 -8.07 -17.31 -17.51
C HIS A 793 -6.68 -16.67 -17.55
N LEU A 794 -5.63 -17.42 -17.90
CA LEU A 794 -4.26 -16.90 -17.92
C LEU A 794 -4.05 -15.81 -18.97
N ASP A 795 -4.84 -15.82 -20.06
CA ASP A 795 -4.82 -14.78 -21.09
C ASP A 795 -3.40 -14.36 -21.52
N ILE A 796 -2.94 -13.16 -21.13
CA ILE A 796 -1.63 -12.63 -21.50
C ILE A 796 -0.48 -13.42 -20.87
N LEU A 797 -0.68 -13.94 -19.65
CA LEU A 797 0.34 -14.63 -18.86
C LEU A 797 0.94 -15.80 -19.63
N GLY A 798 2.17 -16.18 -19.26
CA GLY A 798 2.80 -17.40 -19.72
C GLY A 798 2.13 -18.68 -19.18
N PRO A 799 2.62 -19.87 -19.56
CA PRO A 799 2.15 -21.13 -18.99
C PRO A 799 2.32 -21.19 -17.47
N LEU A 800 1.39 -21.86 -16.79
CA LEU A 800 1.43 -22.06 -15.35
C LEU A 800 2.42 -23.18 -15.00
N ILE A 801 3.47 -22.84 -14.24
CA ILE A 801 4.52 -23.81 -13.87
C ILE A 801 4.31 -24.24 -12.41
N PHE A 802 4.09 -25.55 -12.17
CA PHE A 802 4.02 -26.12 -10.82
C PHE A 802 5.29 -26.88 -10.44
N LEU A 803 5.89 -26.49 -9.32
CA LEU A 803 7.07 -27.13 -8.75
C LEU A 803 6.90 -27.42 -7.26
N THR A 804 7.81 -28.23 -6.75
CA THR A 804 7.86 -28.66 -5.35
C THR A 804 9.30 -28.61 -4.85
N PRO A 805 9.55 -28.23 -3.60
CA PRO A 805 10.91 -28.27 -3.03
C PRO A 805 11.61 -29.61 -3.24
N GLY A 806 12.87 -29.55 -3.66
CA GLY A 806 13.70 -30.69 -4.08
C GLY A 806 13.66 -30.98 -5.60
N GLN A 807 12.79 -30.30 -6.37
CA GLN A 807 12.77 -30.42 -7.83
C GLN A 807 13.76 -29.45 -8.49
N LYS A 808 14.14 -29.79 -9.72
CA LYS A 808 14.82 -28.91 -10.66
C LYS A 808 14.02 -28.85 -11.96
N ILE A 809 13.90 -27.66 -12.55
CA ILE A 809 13.28 -27.49 -13.86
C ILE A 809 14.30 -27.00 -14.88
N ARG A 810 14.26 -27.63 -16.05
CA ARG A 810 14.99 -27.26 -17.26
C ARG A 810 14.02 -26.58 -18.22
N ILE A 811 14.17 -25.28 -18.39
CA ILE A 811 13.36 -24.50 -19.33
C ILE A 811 14.17 -24.37 -20.60
N VAL A 812 13.74 -25.07 -21.64
CA VAL A 812 14.27 -24.92 -23.00
C VAL A 812 13.50 -23.76 -23.63
N PHE A 813 14.13 -22.60 -23.67
CA PHE A 813 13.52 -21.35 -24.10
C PHE A 813 13.96 -21.01 -25.53
N LYS A 814 12.99 -20.78 -26.43
CA LYS A 814 13.25 -20.28 -27.78
C LYS A 814 12.79 -18.84 -27.92
N ASN A 815 13.66 -17.97 -28.40
CA ASN A 815 13.25 -16.62 -28.74
C ASN A 815 12.74 -16.59 -30.19
N LYS A 816 11.41 -16.58 -30.42
CA LYS A 816 10.81 -16.43 -31.76
C LYS A 816 10.55 -14.96 -32.11
N ALA A 817 10.81 -14.03 -31.20
CA ALA A 817 10.56 -12.62 -31.38
C ALA A 817 11.73 -11.90 -32.09
N SER A 818 11.55 -10.61 -32.37
CA SER A 818 12.47 -9.80 -33.16
C SER A 818 13.68 -9.24 -32.39
N ARG A 819 13.72 -9.39 -31.06
CA ARG A 819 14.76 -8.81 -30.19
C ARG A 819 15.16 -9.76 -29.06
N PRO A 820 16.32 -9.55 -28.40
CA PRO A 820 16.78 -10.42 -27.33
C PRO A 820 15.86 -10.38 -26.12
N TYR A 821 15.53 -11.54 -25.57
CA TYR A 821 14.71 -11.70 -24.37
C TYR A 821 15.30 -12.82 -23.50
N SER A 822 14.87 -12.91 -22.24
CA SER A 822 15.22 -14.01 -21.34
C SER A 822 13.99 -14.55 -20.61
N ILE A 823 14.23 -15.47 -19.68
CA ILE A 823 13.22 -15.95 -18.73
C ILE A 823 13.91 -16.25 -17.39
N HIS A 824 13.42 -15.64 -16.32
CA HIS A 824 13.89 -15.82 -14.95
C HIS A 824 12.71 -15.70 -13.99
N ALA A 825 12.75 -16.39 -12.86
CA ALA A 825 11.68 -16.36 -11.87
C ALA A 825 12.17 -15.82 -10.53
N HIS A 826 11.26 -15.14 -9.85
CA HIS A 826 11.38 -14.84 -8.42
C HIS A 826 11.49 -16.13 -7.59
N GLY A 827 12.09 -16.03 -6.41
CA GLY A 827 12.25 -17.08 -5.42
C GLY A 827 13.22 -18.22 -5.76
N VAL A 828 13.51 -18.46 -7.05
CA VAL A 828 14.30 -19.62 -7.49
C VAL A 828 15.79 -19.49 -7.17
N LYS A 829 16.47 -20.64 -7.15
CA LYS A 829 17.94 -20.72 -7.10
C LYS A 829 18.50 -21.02 -8.49
N THR A 830 19.59 -20.36 -8.86
CA THR A 830 20.32 -20.58 -10.11
C THR A 830 21.81 -20.81 -9.83
N ASN A 831 22.51 -21.45 -10.78
CA ASN A 831 23.95 -21.71 -10.63
C ASN A 831 24.82 -20.45 -10.75
N ASN A 832 24.29 -19.41 -11.39
CA ASN A 832 24.98 -18.15 -11.62
C ASN A 832 24.02 -17.01 -11.29
N SER A 833 24.56 -15.89 -10.81
CA SER A 833 23.76 -14.71 -10.50
C SER A 833 23.33 -13.94 -11.76
N THR A 834 24.05 -14.11 -12.87
CA THR A 834 23.69 -13.47 -14.15
C THR A 834 22.77 -14.35 -15.00
N VAL A 835 21.67 -13.76 -15.48
CA VAL A 835 20.77 -14.39 -16.45
C VAL A 835 21.25 -14.09 -17.87
N VAL A 836 21.45 -15.15 -18.67
CA VAL A 836 21.88 -15.01 -20.07
C VAL A 836 20.69 -14.61 -20.94
N LEU A 837 20.89 -13.64 -21.85
CA LEU A 837 19.88 -13.27 -22.85
C LEU A 837 19.89 -14.22 -24.04
N THR A 838 18.70 -14.56 -24.55
CA THR A 838 18.53 -15.39 -25.74
C THR A 838 18.33 -14.51 -26.96
N GLN A 839 19.21 -14.62 -27.95
CA GLN A 839 19.09 -13.84 -29.18
C GLN A 839 17.92 -14.31 -30.06
N PRO A 840 17.37 -13.47 -30.94
CA PRO A 840 16.33 -13.85 -31.89
C PRO A 840 16.69 -15.12 -32.68
N GLY A 841 15.78 -16.09 -32.70
CA GLY A 841 15.94 -17.38 -33.38
C GLY A 841 16.71 -18.44 -32.60
N GLU A 842 17.43 -18.08 -31.53
CA GLU A 842 18.22 -19.00 -30.73
C GLU A 842 17.39 -19.74 -29.66
N ILE A 843 17.97 -20.83 -29.16
CA ILE A 843 17.44 -21.62 -28.05
C ILE A 843 18.46 -21.56 -26.91
N GLN A 844 18.01 -21.15 -25.73
CA GLN A 844 18.79 -21.16 -24.51
C GLN A 844 18.11 -22.07 -23.49
N THR A 845 18.92 -22.77 -22.69
CA THR A 845 18.40 -23.57 -21.57
C THR A 845 18.65 -22.84 -20.26
N TYR A 846 17.58 -22.65 -19.48
CA TYR A 846 17.62 -22.12 -18.12
C TYR A 846 17.37 -23.25 -17.14
N ILE A 847 18.07 -23.22 -16.01
CA ILE A 847 17.93 -24.21 -14.95
C ILE A 847 17.52 -23.48 -13.69
N TRP A 848 16.34 -23.81 -13.17
CA TRP A 848 15.90 -23.34 -11.86
C TRP A 848 15.90 -24.51 -10.88
N GLN A 849 16.58 -24.30 -9.76
CA GLN A 849 16.60 -25.18 -8.62
C GLN A 849 15.58 -24.69 -7.60
N ILE A 850 14.82 -25.62 -7.01
CA ILE A 850 13.77 -25.32 -6.04
C ILE A 850 14.21 -25.88 -4.68
N PRO A 851 15.12 -25.20 -3.97
CA PRO A 851 15.46 -25.56 -2.59
C PRO A 851 14.26 -25.37 -1.66
N GLU A 852 14.40 -25.81 -0.40
CA GLU A 852 13.38 -25.57 0.62
C GLU A 852 13.05 -24.09 0.75
N ARG A 853 14.06 -23.21 0.63
CA ARG A 853 13.90 -21.75 0.64
C ARG A 853 13.17 -21.15 -0.56
N THR A 854 12.74 -21.92 -1.56
CA THR A 854 11.87 -21.43 -2.65
C THR A 854 10.41 -21.83 -2.43
N GLY A 855 10.15 -22.79 -1.54
CA GLY A 855 8.79 -23.23 -1.23
C GLY A 855 8.12 -22.43 -0.10
N PRO A 856 6.88 -22.81 0.27
CA PRO A 856 6.18 -22.18 1.39
C PRO A 856 6.92 -22.37 2.73
N ALA A 857 7.07 -21.30 3.52
CA ALA A 857 7.49 -21.37 4.92
C ALA A 857 6.35 -21.91 5.81
N SER A 858 6.60 -22.00 7.13
CA SER A 858 5.68 -22.65 8.07
C SER A 858 4.29 -22.01 8.17
N LYS A 859 4.18 -20.68 7.98
CA LYS A 859 2.92 -19.95 8.08
C LYS A 859 2.21 -19.76 6.75
N ASP A 860 2.91 -19.95 5.65
CA ASP A 860 2.34 -19.87 4.31
C ASP A 860 1.36 -21.03 4.08
N PHE A 861 0.45 -20.81 3.12
CA PHE A 861 -0.39 -21.88 2.59
C PHE A 861 0.43 -22.98 1.91
N GLU A 862 -0.26 -24.06 1.53
CA GLU A 862 0.34 -25.22 0.89
C GLU A 862 1.04 -24.93 -0.45
N CYS A 863 0.73 -23.80 -1.08
CA CYS A 863 1.38 -23.31 -2.29
C CYS A 863 1.57 -21.80 -2.19
N ILE A 864 2.69 -21.28 -2.69
CA ILE A 864 2.95 -19.84 -2.83
C ILE A 864 3.24 -19.51 -4.30
N PRO A 865 2.89 -18.29 -4.76
CA PRO A 865 3.21 -17.85 -6.09
C PRO A 865 4.57 -17.17 -6.11
N TRP A 866 5.23 -17.34 -7.24
CA TRP A 866 6.28 -16.48 -7.76
C TRP A 866 5.85 -16.12 -9.18
N PHE A 867 6.54 -15.17 -9.79
CA PHE A 867 6.36 -14.91 -11.21
C PHE A 867 7.70 -14.95 -11.92
N TYR A 868 7.64 -15.19 -13.22
CA TYR A 868 8.76 -15.19 -14.11
C TYR A 868 8.57 -14.18 -15.23
N TYR A 869 9.67 -13.57 -15.63
CA TYR A 869 9.72 -12.43 -16.53
C TYR A 869 11.04 -12.41 -17.29
N SER A 870 11.15 -11.50 -18.26
CA SER A 870 12.40 -11.27 -18.98
C SER A 870 13.24 -10.22 -18.26
N THR A 871 14.54 -10.51 -18.13
CA THR A 871 15.53 -9.66 -17.45
C THR A 871 16.38 -8.85 -18.44
N GLY A 872 16.03 -8.83 -19.72
CA GLY A 872 16.74 -8.07 -20.75
C GLY A 872 16.58 -6.56 -20.52
N ASP A 873 15.35 -6.10 -20.67
CA ASP A 873 14.90 -4.80 -20.19
C ASP A 873 13.66 -5.03 -19.32
N ALA A 874 13.86 -5.10 -18.00
CA ALA A 874 12.81 -5.53 -17.07
C ALA A 874 11.51 -4.73 -17.21
N VAL A 875 11.60 -3.43 -17.52
CA VAL A 875 10.44 -2.55 -17.67
C VAL A 875 9.79 -2.74 -19.03
N LYS A 876 10.58 -2.64 -20.11
CA LYS A 876 10.02 -2.67 -21.48
C LYS A 876 9.54 -4.06 -21.85
N ASP A 877 10.24 -5.10 -21.43
CA ASP A 877 9.86 -6.49 -21.69
C ASP A 877 8.57 -6.86 -20.96
N LEU A 878 8.40 -6.41 -19.71
CA LEU A 878 7.19 -6.61 -18.91
C LEU A 878 5.99 -5.92 -19.56
N ASN A 879 6.09 -4.62 -19.87
CA ASN A 879 5.02 -3.86 -20.55
C ASN A 879 4.72 -4.41 -21.96
N SER A 880 5.72 -5.00 -22.62
CA SER A 880 5.52 -5.69 -23.91
C SER A 880 4.74 -7.01 -23.79
N GLY A 881 4.66 -7.61 -22.59
CA GLY A 881 3.81 -8.77 -22.28
C GLY A 881 4.52 -10.00 -21.70
N LEU A 882 5.82 -9.96 -21.39
CA LEU A 882 6.59 -11.11 -20.90
C LEU A 882 6.48 -11.29 -19.38
N VAL A 883 5.41 -11.93 -18.95
CA VAL A 883 5.16 -12.33 -17.55
C VAL A 883 4.50 -13.70 -17.50
N GLY A 884 4.77 -14.50 -16.47
CA GLY A 884 4.02 -15.72 -16.21
C GLY A 884 4.18 -16.22 -14.77
N PRO A 885 3.27 -17.11 -14.31
CA PRO A 885 3.26 -17.56 -12.92
C PRO A 885 4.06 -18.85 -12.69
N LEU A 886 4.82 -18.87 -11.60
CA LEU A 886 5.47 -20.05 -11.04
C LEU A 886 4.84 -20.35 -9.68
N ILE A 887 4.22 -21.51 -9.51
CA ILE A 887 3.61 -21.92 -8.24
C ILE A 887 4.46 -23.01 -7.60
N VAL A 888 4.84 -22.79 -6.34
CA VAL A 888 5.64 -23.76 -5.58
C VAL A 888 4.82 -24.30 -4.42
N CYS A 889 4.57 -25.60 -4.46
CA CYS A 889 3.70 -26.31 -3.52
C CYS A 889 4.50 -27.27 -2.63
N ARG A 890 4.00 -27.53 -1.42
CA ARG A 890 4.48 -28.62 -0.55
C ARG A 890 4.17 -29.98 -1.20
N LYS A 891 4.99 -31.01 -0.92
CA LYS A 891 4.76 -32.39 -1.41
C LYS A 891 3.40 -32.97 -0.98
N THR A 892 2.81 -32.46 0.10
CA THR A 892 1.58 -32.96 0.72
C THR A 892 0.31 -32.21 0.27
N THR A 893 0.40 -31.31 -0.71
CA THR A 893 -0.74 -30.53 -1.21
C THR A 893 -1.83 -31.42 -1.79
N LYS A 894 -3.10 -31.09 -1.51
CA LYS A 894 -4.25 -31.82 -2.06
C LYS A 894 -4.41 -31.52 -3.55
N ALA A 895 -4.61 -32.55 -4.36
CA ALA A 895 -4.86 -32.39 -5.80
C ALA A 895 -6.24 -31.79 -6.14
N SER A 896 -7.16 -31.68 -5.17
CA SER A 896 -8.51 -31.15 -5.36
C SER A 896 -8.60 -29.63 -5.31
N ILE A 897 -7.51 -28.92 -5.00
CA ILE A 897 -7.52 -27.46 -4.91
C ILE A 897 -7.57 -26.89 -6.33
N VAL A 898 -8.47 -25.95 -6.55
CA VAL A 898 -8.58 -25.22 -7.81
C VAL A 898 -7.60 -24.06 -7.77
N HIS A 899 -6.74 -23.97 -8.78
CA HIS A 899 -5.69 -22.96 -8.87
C HIS A 899 -6.05 -21.91 -9.91
N ARG A 900 -6.03 -20.62 -9.55
CA ARG A 900 -6.29 -19.48 -10.44
C ARG A 900 -5.30 -18.36 -10.21
N VAL A 901 -4.89 -17.69 -11.26
CA VAL A 901 -3.90 -16.59 -11.21
C VAL A 901 -4.53 -15.30 -11.71
N LEU A 902 -4.36 -14.23 -10.95
CA LEU A 902 -4.78 -12.88 -11.35
C LEU A 902 -3.59 -11.93 -11.23
N HIS A 903 -3.20 -11.37 -12.35
CA HIS A 903 -2.16 -10.36 -12.48
C HIS A 903 -2.84 -9.01 -12.74
N PHE A 904 -2.74 -8.11 -11.77
CA PHE A 904 -3.23 -6.75 -11.86
C PHE A 904 -2.05 -5.86 -12.25
N MET A 905 -2.20 -5.17 -13.38
CA MET A 905 -1.20 -4.25 -13.91
C MET A 905 -1.85 -3.31 -14.92
N ILE A 906 -1.44 -2.04 -14.88
CA ILE A 906 -1.61 -1.05 -15.92
C ILE A 906 -0.49 -1.27 -16.94
N PHE A 907 -0.84 -1.86 -18.08
CA PHE A 907 0.12 -2.05 -19.16
C PHE A 907 0.35 -0.72 -19.87
N ASP A 908 1.49 -0.08 -19.59
CA ASP A 908 1.92 1.15 -20.24
C ASP A 908 2.50 0.84 -21.62
N GLU A 909 1.65 0.90 -22.65
CA GLU A 909 2.07 0.62 -24.02
C GLU A 909 3.02 1.70 -24.57
N ASN A 910 3.14 2.87 -23.92
CA ASN A 910 4.15 3.87 -24.27
C ASN A 910 5.57 3.35 -23.94
N LYS A 911 5.70 2.46 -22.94
CA LYS A 911 6.96 1.79 -22.57
C LYS A 911 7.18 0.48 -23.33
N SER A 912 6.22 0.04 -24.14
CA SER A 912 6.33 -1.16 -24.96
C SER A 912 7.40 -1.03 -26.04
N TRP A 913 8.10 -2.13 -26.31
CA TRP A 913 9.02 -2.23 -27.44
C TRP A 913 8.35 -2.09 -28.81
N TYR A 914 7.04 -2.29 -28.86
CA TYR A 914 6.22 -2.25 -30.07
C TYR A 914 5.44 -0.94 -30.22
N PHE A 915 5.65 0.04 -29.34
CA PHE A 915 4.92 1.31 -29.33
C PHE A 915 4.87 1.97 -30.72
N GLU A 916 6.01 2.25 -31.34
CA GLU A 916 6.04 2.90 -32.66
C GLU A 916 5.41 2.03 -33.77
N GLU A 917 5.51 0.70 -33.68
CA GLU A 917 4.83 -0.19 -34.63
C GLU A 917 3.30 -0.12 -34.45
N ASN A 918 2.84 -0.04 -33.21
CA ASN A 918 1.42 0.11 -32.87
C ASN A 918 0.87 1.46 -33.32
N VAL A 919 1.61 2.54 -33.10
CA VAL A 919 1.28 3.89 -33.60
C VAL A 919 1.08 3.85 -35.12
N ASN A 920 2.04 3.30 -35.86
CA ASN A 920 1.97 3.22 -37.31
C ASN A 920 0.87 2.29 -37.84
N THR A 921 0.47 1.29 -37.06
CA THR A 921 -0.51 0.28 -37.47
C THR A 921 -1.95 0.69 -37.15
N TYR A 922 -2.16 1.33 -36.00
CA TYR A 922 -3.49 1.51 -35.42
C TYR A 922 -3.97 2.95 -35.34
N SER A 923 -3.06 3.94 -35.37
CA SER A 923 -3.46 5.34 -35.47
C SER A 923 -4.05 5.65 -36.86
N SER A 924 -5.02 6.55 -36.89
CA SER A 924 -5.57 7.09 -38.14
C SER A 924 -4.62 8.10 -38.81
N ASP A 925 -3.73 8.73 -38.04
CA ASP A 925 -2.76 9.73 -38.51
C ASP A 925 -1.45 9.67 -37.69
N PRO A 926 -0.58 8.69 -37.94
CA PRO A 926 0.61 8.43 -37.11
C PRO A 926 1.66 9.54 -37.14
N ASN A 927 1.71 10.34 -38.21
CA ASN A 927 2.74 11.37 -38.39
C ASN A 927 2.46 12.65 -37.57
N ASN A 928 1.21 12.86 -37.17
CA ASN A 928 0.77 14.06 -36.46
C ASN A 928 0.50 13.81 -34.97
N ILE A 929 0.86 12.63 -34.44
CA ILE A 929 0.75 12.34 -33.00
C ILE A 929 1.84 13.09 -32.24
N ASP A 930 1.40 13.98 -31.35
CA ASP A 930 2.24 14.45 -30.26
C ASP A 930 2.34 13.33 -29.20
N ARG A 931 3.56 12.86 -28.95
CA ARG A 931 3.83 11.80 -27.98
C ARG A 931 3.87 12.32 -26.55
N ASN A 932 3.94 13.64 -26.39
CA ASN A 932 3.88 14.32 -25.11
C ASN A 932 2.45 14.78 -24.77
N ASP A 933 1.48 14.54 -25.65
CA ASP A 933 0.07 14.80 -25.35
C ASP A 933 -0.39 13.85 -24.25
N GLU A 934 -0.82 14.43 -23.13
CA GLU A 934 -1.20 13.69 -21.92
C GLU A 934 -2.37 12.73 -22.19
N GLN A 935 -3.36 13.15 -22.96
CA GLN A 935 -4.52 12.31 -23.28
C GLN A 935 -4.13 11.12 -24.15
N PHE A 936 -3.26 11.31 -25.14
CA PHE A 936 -2.71 10.23 -25.93
C PHE A 936 -1.86 9.28 -25.06
N TYR A 937 -1.00 9.82 -24.18
CA TYR A 937 -0.21 9.01 -23.25
C TYR A 937 -1.11 8.14 -22.35
N LEU A 938 -2.13 8.73 -21.73
CA LEU A 938 -3.12 8.04 -20.88
C LEU A 938 -3.94 7.01 -21.66
N SER A 939 -4.30 7.29 -22.91
CA SER A 939 -5.05 6.34 -23.75
C SER A 939 -4.35 5.00 -23.95
N ASN A 940 -3.03 4.97 -23.77
CA ASN A 940 -2.16 3.79 -23.93
C ASN A 940 -1.82 3.10 -22.59
N GLN A 941 -2.37 3.58 -21.47
CA GLN A 941 -2.25 2.93 -20.16
C GLN A 941 -3.42 1.96 -19.94
N MET A 942 -3.20 0.69 -20.24
CA MET A 942 -4.26 -0.32 -20.30
C MET A 942 -4.46 -0.99 -18.93
N HIS A 943 -5.47 -0.54 -18.19
CA HIS A 943 -5.79 -0.96 -16.82
C HIS A 943 -6.44 -2.35 -16.79
N ALA A 944 -5.64 -3.42 -16.66
CA ALA A 944 -6.09 -4.76 -17.02
C ALA A 944 -5.85 -5.82 -15.94
N ILE A 945 -6.71 -6.85 -15.95
CA ILE A 945 -6.54 -8.10 -15.20
C ILE A 945 -6.15 -9.19 -16.20
N ASN A 946 -4.98 -9.80 -16.03
CA ASN A 946 -4.39 -10.74 -17.00
C ASN A 946 -4.37 -10.20 -18.45
N GLY A 947 -4.25 -8.87 -18.59
CA GLY A 947 -4.28 -8.19 -19.90
C GLY A 947 -5.68 -8.08 -20.53
N ARG A 948 -6.76 -8.19 -19.75
CA ARG A 948 -8.14 -7.97 -20.20
C ARG A 948 -8.85 -6.89 -19.38
N MET A 949 -9.77 -6.18 -20.03
CA MET A 949 -10.57 -5.09 -19.44
C MET A 949 -12.07 -5.40 -19.57
N PHE A 950 -12.89 -4.82 -18.70
CA PHE A 950 -14.36 -4.84 -18.76
C PHE A 950 -14.98 -6.24 -18.98
N GLY A 951 -14.72 -7.18 -18.08
CA GLY A 951 -15.32 -8.52 -18.13
C GLY A 951 -14.78 -9.45 -19.22
N ASN A 952 -13.71 -9.07 -19.93
CA ASN A 952 -13.12 -9.90 -20.98
C ASN A 952 -12.17 -10.99 -20.45
N ASN A 953 -11.85 -11.04 -19.15
CA ASN A 953 -11.13 -12.18 -18.57
C ASN A 953 -12.10 -13.35 -18.33
N GLN A 954 -11.83 -14.51 -18.96
CA GLN A 954 -12.78 -15.63 -19.07
C GLN A 954 -12.22 -16.91 -18.44
N GLY A 955 -13.05 -17.93 -18.23
CA GLY A 955 -12.59 -19.23 -17.69
C GLY A 955 -12.50 -19.27 -16.16
N LEU A 956 -13.20 -18.37 -15.48
CA LEU A 956 -13.33 -18.32 -14.03
C LEU A 956 -14.68 -18.89 -13.61
N THR A 957 -14.81 -20.21 -13.69
CA THR A 957 -16.00 -20.95 -13.25
C THR A 957 -15.61 -21.97 -12.18
N PHE A 958 -16.39 -22.02 -11.11
CA PHE A 958 -16.20 -22.90 -9.94
C PHE A 958 -17.50 -23.58 -9.57
N HIS A 959 -17.41 -24.68 -8.82
CA HIS A 959 -18.57 -25.37 -8.26
C HIS A 959 -18.69 -25.08 -6.77
N VAL A 960 -19.92 -25.14 -6.25
CA VAL A 960 -20.16 -25.11 -4.82
C VAL A 960 -19.33 -26.21 -4.13
N GLY A 961 -18.55 -25.81 -3.13
CA GLY A 961 -17.65 -26.69 -2.37
C GLY A 961 -16.20 -26.67 -2.84
N ASP A 962 -15.87 -26.03 -3.97
CA ASP A 962 -14.48 -25.87 -4.41
C ASP A 962 -13.66 -25.06 -3.41
N GLU A 963 -12.44 -25.54 -3.15
CA GLU A 963 -11.38 -24.79 -2.47
C GLU A 963 -10.51 -24.15 -3.54
N VAL A 964 -10.58 -22.82 -3.68
CA VAL A 964 -9.93 -22.06 -4.74
C VAL A 964 -8.75 -21.27 -4.17
N ASN A 965 -7.55 -21.56 -4.64
CA ASN A 965 -6.38 -20.71 -4.43
C ASN A 965 -6.28 -19.71 -5.57
N TRP A 966 -6.45 -18.43 -5.23
CA TRP A 966 -6.15 -17.30 -6.08
C TRP A 966 -4.73 -16.82 -5.81
N TYR A 967 -3.91 -16.81 -6.86
CA TYR A 967 -2.57 -16.26 -6.86
C TYR A 967 -2.64 -14.84 -7.42
N LEU A 968 -2.60 -13.85 -6.52
CA LEU A 968 -2.62 -12.44 -6.86
C LEU A 968 -1.20 -11.99 -7.14
N ILE A 969 -0.99 -11.20 -8.19
CA ILE A 969 0.31 -10.63 -8.58
C ILE A 969 0.09 -9.16 -8.95
N GLY A 970 0.76 -8.24 -8.26
CA GLY A 970 0.77 -6.81 -8.56
C GLY A 970 2.14 -6.37 -9.04
N MET A 971 2.19 -5.69 -10.18
CA MET A 971 3.43 -5.23 -10.82
C MET A 971 3.15 -3.94 -11.58
N GLY A 972 4.16 -3.08 -11.73
CA GLY A 972 4.06 -1.92 -12.61
C GLY A 972 4.73 -0.68 -12.07
N SER A 973 4.03 0.44 -12.20
CA SER A 973 4.42 1.80 -11.86
C SER A 973 3.98 2.22 -10.46
N GLU A 974 4.27 3.47 -10.08
CA GLU A 974 3.74 4.09 -8.86
C GLU A 974 2.20 4.16 -8.82
N PHE A 975 1.53 4.06 -9.98
CA PHE A 975 0.07 3.99 -10.07
C PHE A 975 -0.48 2.56 -9.93
N ASP A 976 0.37 1.53 -9.92
CA ASP A 976 -0.02 0.12 -9.84
C ASP A 976 -0.21 -0.37 -8.40
N LEU A 977 -0.84 0.47 -7.58
CA LEU A 977 -1.45 0.06 -6.32
C LEU A 977 -2.85 -0.51 -6.62
N HIS A 978 -3.03 -1.81 -6.39
CA HIS A 978 -4.34 -2.43 -6.58
C HIS A 978 -4.93 -2.91 -5.26
N THR A 979 -6.25 -2.80 -5.10
CA THR A 979 -6.97 -3.34 -3.95
C THR A 979 -8.03 -4.32 -4.44
N VAL A 980 -7.71 -5.61 -4.42
CA VAL A 980 -8.46 -6.67 -5.09
C VAL A 980 -9.68 -7.05 -4.25
N HIS A 981 -10.87 -6.72 -4.73
CA HIS A 981 -12.14 -7.05 -4.08
C HIS A 981 -12.89 -8.17 -4.81
N PHE A 982 -13.44 -9.13 -4.06
CA PHE A 982 -14.32 -10.18 -4.57
C PHE A 982 -15.73 -10.05 -3.99
N HIS A 983 -16.72 -9.87 -4.85
CA HIS A 983 -18.11 -9.86 -4.41
C HIS A 983 -18.58 -11.27 -4.03
N GLY A 984 -19.49 -11.37 -3.06
CA GLY A 984 -20.17 -12.59 -2.63
C GLY A 984 -19.32 -13.51 -1.75
N HIS A 985 -18.00 -13.46 -1.88
CA HIS A 985 -17.07 -14.37 -1.20
C HIS A 985 -15.87 -13.63 -0.60
N SER A 986 -15.75 -13.66 0.73
CA SER A 986 -14.47 -13.41 1.40
C SER A 986 -13.48 -14.55 1.17
N PHE A 987 -12.21 -14.26 1.40
CA PHE A 987 -11.11 -15.22 1.32
C PHE A 987 -10.28 -15.23 2.62
N GLU A 988 -9.55 -16.31 2.80
CA GLU A 988 -8.51 -16.46 3.80
C GLU A 988 -7.16 -16.10 3.19
N TYR A 989 -6.28 -15.48 3.97
CA TYR A 989 -4.89 -15.25 3.56
C TYR A 989 -3.94 -15.51 4.73
N THR A 990 -2.71 -15.89 4.40
CA THR A 990 -1.65 -16.10 5.38
C THR A 990 -0.70 -14.94 5.39
N ASP A 991 -0.45 -14.46 6.60
CA ASP A 991 0.67 -13.57 6.91
C ASP A 991 1.31 -14.16 8.17
N THR A 992 1.12 -13.53 9.32
CA THR A 992 1.65 -14.00 10.60
C THR A 992 0.77 -15.06 11.28
N GLY A 993 -0.35 -15.37 10.66
CA GLY A 993 -1.42 -16.26 11.08
C GLY A 993 -2.45 -16.38 9.94
N LEU A 994 -3.62 -16.94 10.26
CA LEU A 994 -4.73 -17.09 9.32
C LEU A 994 -5.76 -15.98 9.55
N TYR A 995 -5.89 -15.10 8.56
CA TYR A 995 -6.75 -13.91 8.59
C TYR A 995 -7.80 -13.99 7.48
N ARG A 996 -8.87 -13.18 7.59
CA ARG A 996 -9.95 -13.11 6.59
C ARG A 996 -10.24 -11.69 6.16
N SER A 997 -10.35 -11.52 4.85
CA SER A 997 -10.76 -10.29 4.19
C SER A 997 -11.51 -10.61 2.91
N ASP A 998 -12.12 -9.61 2.31
CA ASP A 998 -12.64 -9.63 0.95
C ASP A 998 -11.98 -8.57 0.06
N VAL A 999 -11.03 -7.81 0.61
CA VAL A 999 -10.14 -6.89 -0.10
C VAL A 999 -8.69 -7.23 0.24
N TYR A 1000 -7.82 -7.35 -0.76
CA TYR A 1000 -6.38 -7.56 -0.58
C TYR A 1000 -5.58 -6.43 -1.22
N ASP A 1001 -4.68 -5.82 -0.46
CA ASP A 1001 -3.80 -4.76 -0.95
C ASP A 1001 -2.62 -5.36 -1.72
N LEU A 1002 -2.48 -4.94 -2.97
CA LEU A 1002 -1.57 -5.53 -3.96
C LEU A 1002 -0.76 -4.43 -4.67
N PRO A 1003 0.16 -3.76 -3.95
CA PRO A 1003 1.13 -2.82 -4.53
C PRO A 1003 2.18 -3.53 -5.42
N PRO A 1004 3.01 -2.79 -6.18
CA PRO A 1004 4.00 -3.35 -7.09
C PRO A 1004 5.02 -4.26 -6.38
N GLY A 1005 5.24 -5.45 -6.96
CA GLY A 1005 6.16 -6.45 -6.42
C GLY A 1005 5.55 -7.38 -5.36
N VAL A 1006 4.27 -7.23 -5.02
CA VAL A 1006 3.56 -8.16 -4.14
C VAL A 1006 2.92 -9.27 -4.94
N TYR A 1007 3.08 -10.48 -4.43
CA TYR A 1007 2.37 -11.65 -4.92
C TYR A 1007 1.93 -12.49 -3.72
N GLN A 1008 0.68 -12.93 -3.71
CA GLN A 1008 0.07 -13.58 -2.55
C GLN A 1008 -0.88 -14.69 -2.96
N THR A 1009 -0.98 -15.74 -2.13
CA THR A 1009 -2.07 -16.71 -2.22
C THR A 1009 -3.20 -16.31 -1.28
N VAL A 1010 -4.40 -16.14 -1.85
CA VAL A 1010 -5.63 -16.06 -1.07
C VAL A 1010 -6.53 -17.27 -1.37
N LYS A 1011 -7.23 -17.76 -0.35
CA LYS A 1011 -8.02 -18.99 -0.41
C LYS A 1011 -9.50 -18.68 -0.27
N MET A 1012 -10.27 -18.98 -1.29
CA MET A 1012 -11.71 -18.77 -1.35
C MET A 1012 -12.43 -20.12 -1.29
N TYR A 1013 -13.59 -20.15 -0.63
CA TYR A 1013 -14.49 -21.30 -0.61
C TYR A 1013 -15.75 -20.97 -1.40
N ALA A 1014 -15.86 -21.49 -2.62
CA ALA A 1014 -17.01 -21.23 -3.49
C ALA A 1014 -18.27 -21.89 -2.91
N ARG A 1015 -19.35 -21.13 -2.75
CA ARG A 1015 -20.57 -21.64 -2.09
C ARG A 1015 -21.87 -21.02 -2.58
N ASP A 1016 -21.87 -19.73 -2.93
CA ASP A 1016 -23.07 -19.02 -3.33
C ASP A 1016 -23.15 -18.97 -4.86
N VAL A 1017 -24.15 -19.65 -5.43
CA VAL A 1017 -24.37 -19.73 -6.88
C VAL A 1017 -24.67 -18.34 -7.44
N GLY A 1018 -23.97 -17.96 -8.50
CA GLY A 1018 -24.13 -16.66 -9.14
C GLY A 1018 -22.93 -16.24 -9.98
N THR A 1019 -23.11 -15.16 -10.74
CA THR A 1019 -22.00 -14.46 -11.40
C THR A 1019 -21.63 -13.25 -10.54
N TRP A 1020 -20.43 -13.27 -10.01
CA TRP A 1020 -19.92 -12.30 -9.06
C TRP A 1020 -18.84 -11.46 -9.72
N ILE A 1021 -18.84 -10.15 -9.48
CA ILE A 1021 -17.78 -9.26 -9.94
C ILE A 1021 -16.56 -9.35 -9.00
N PHE A 1022 -15.38 -9.16 -9.56
CA PHE A 1022 -14.18 -8.87 -8.82
C PHE A 1022 -13.42 -7.77 -9.56
N HIS A 1023 -12.85 -6.84 -8.80
CA HIS A 1023 -12.25 -5.64 -9.36
C HIS A 1023 -11.18 -5.04 -8.44
N CYS A 1024 -10.42 -4.10 -8.97
CA CYS A 1024 -9.60 -3.20 -8.16
C CYS A 1024 -10.53 -2.16 -7.50
N HIS A 1025 -10.37 -1.81 -6.23
CA HIS A 1025 -11.22 -0.80 -5.55
C HIS A 1025 -10.68 0.64 -5.66
N VAL A 1026 -9.59 0.84 -6.39
CA VAL A 1026 -9.07 2.17 -6.71
C VAL A 1026 -9.94 2.79 -7.80
N SER A 1027 -10.55 3.95 -7.52
CA SER A 1027 -11.62 4.53 -8.35
C SER A 1027 -11.28 4.61 -9.84
N VAL A 1028 -10.12 5.19 -10.18
CA VAL A 1028 -9.69 5.36 -11.57
C VAL A 1028 -9.40 4.03 -12.27
N HIS A 1029 -9.02 2.98 -11.54
CA HIS A 1029 -8.81 1.65 -12.11
C HIS A 1029 -10.15 0.98 -12.48
N ILE A 1030 -11.20 1.20 -11.68
CA ILE A 1030 -12.56 0.75 -12.01
C ILE A 1030 -13.06 1.47 -13.26
N GLU A 1031 -12.99 2.81 -13.27
CA GLU A 1031 -13.43 3.64 -14.41
C GLU A 1031 -12.70 3.22 -15.70
N ALA A 1032 -11.42 2.88 -15.60
CA ALA A 1032 -10.62 2.43 -16.73
C ALA A 1032 -10.88 0.98 -17.15
N GLY A 1033 -11.59 0.17 -16.37
CA GLY A 1033 -12.04 -1.17 -16.75
C GLY A 1033 -11.31 -2.34 -16.11
N MET A 1034 -10.61 -2.13 -14.99
CA MET A 1034 -9.93 -3.18 -14.22
C MET A 1034 -10.92 -3.98 -13.36
N GLU A 1035 -11.86 -4.63 -14.05
CA GLU A 1035 -12.94 -5.42 -13.46
C GLU A 1035 -13.30 -6.61 -14.35
N SER A 1036 -13.69 -7.72 -13.71
CA SER A 1036 -14.20 -8.89 -14.40
C SER A 1036 -15.14 -9.70 -13.50
N THR A 1037 -15.63 -10.83 -14.00
CA THR A 1037 -16.55 -11.70 -13.25
C THR A 1037 -16.02 -13.11 -13.12
N TYR A 1038 -16.42 -13.79 -12.04
CA TYR A 1038 -16.33 -15.23 -11.89
C TYR A 1038 -17.72 -15.81 -11.64
N THR A 1039 -17.90 -17.09 -11.96
CA THR A 1039 -19.19 -17.76 -11.83
C THR A 1039 -19.07 -18.97 -10.91
N VAL A 1040 -19.97 -19.07 -9.93
CA VAL A 1040 -20.15 -20.27 -9.11
C VAL A 1040 -21.42 -20.97 -9.56
N ILE A 1041 -21.31 -22.25 -9.90
CA ILE A 1041 -22.41 -23.13 -10.29
C ILE A 1041 -22.62 -24.24 -9.25
N GLU A 1042 -23.78 -24.90 -9.29
CA GLU A 1042 -24.18 -25.96 -8.34
C GLU A 1042 -23.20 -27.14 -8.22
#